data_AF-M0E9X2-F1
#
_entry.id   AF-M0E9X2-F1
#
_cell.length_a   1.000
_cell.length_b   1.000
_cell.length_c   1.000
_cell.angle_alpha   90.00
_cell.angle_beta   90.00
_cell.angle_gamma   90.00
#
_symmetry.space_group_name_H-M   'P 1'
#
loop_
_entity.id
_entity.type
_entity.pdbx_description
1 polymer ?
#
loop_
_entity_poly.entity_id
_entity_poly.type
_entity_poly.pdbx_seq_one_letter_code
_entity_poly.pdbx_strand_id
1 'polypeptide(L)'
;MGVSATTPAPEPLNSTATNTTPSHQNPTEVTESGDSRQVGIYLARQLGSRLNASALATSNEDYEQGRALIGDEYDVLLEQYAAVADETELAEAAEQFNLTREQQLEIIASAEQLNQTAAAYQAAVENGNEEQARALARNIVQNASELNQSTTTLTQQYNALETQTNLDFAAAQDALNTSQQRLARAAGAVASREFTNTNLTVRPARSNLSATEQTTVSGQLTAANGTAITNATIRVGVGADTITTQTDANGMYTAAYQPLVVAPNASTLTATYTPAPASPYLSSTAIANVAIRGQPATSITVTNATTRAGFTDPVHVAGYVTTTAGEARLPAGVPVTLQIAGAQLARTETTANGSFTLHTPLPEQVSAGERELRVGLAADQFILESSTTTIPFSVTSTPTVLTVELDQTEADDQNVSIAGTLTTEGGEPLADRSVQLQFADTPVATVETDATGAYRTTLDRATIPEEARTLTVQFAPTGSSLEASTAEQTLPVSSMSPFGRSTLVGGAVTLLVISGLTLVWWRNGTVWGQLWSRVTGGNSSAQPAATPREGSSTGAPAAAVASASDSTSSDFIERARTTLDAGNPDAAVRFAYAAFRARATPPDADLPETHWEVYDRWEALDRSDSSQVYQLTTAYEQAMFAPESVSTETARTVVEMLPSLAGDSDT
;
A
#
# COMPACT_ATOMS: atom_id res chain seq x y z
N MET A 1 -55.56 66.57 42.32
CA MET A 1 -55.08 67.19 41.07
C MET A 1 -54.63 66.05 40.16
N GLY A 2 -55.30 65.87 39.00
CA GLY A 2 -55.12 64.84 37.93
C GLY A 2 -55.39 63.38 38.34
N VAL A 3 -56.50 62.64 38.09
CA VAL A 3 -57.43 62.41 36.93
C VAL A 3 -56.67 61.91 35.69
N SER A 4 -56.84 60.75 35.04
CA SER A 4 -57.93 59.73 34.81
C SER A 4 -57.28 58.33 34.64
N ALA A 5 -57.83 57.16 35.00
CA ALA A 5 -59.03 56.41 34.57
C ALA A 5 -59.05 55.90 33.10
N THR A 6 -59.07 54.57 32.95
CA THR A 6 -59.37 53.65 31.82
C THR A 6 -60.64 54.05 31.04
N THR A 7 -60.87 53.90 29.71
CA THR A 7 -60.94 52.79 28.69
C THR A 7 -61.59 53.41 27.39
N PRO A 8 -61.90 52.78 26.22
CA PRO A 8 -61.43 51.61 25.45
C PRO A 8 -61.09 51.92 23.93
N ALA A 9 -60.85 50.85 23.15
CA ALA A 9 -60.38 50.66 21.76
C ALA A 9 -60.94 51.54 20.61
N PRO A 10 -60.19 51.58 19.48
CA PRO A 10 -60.73 51.00 18.24
C PRO A 10 -59.81 49.95 17.57
N GLU A 11 -60.46 49.06 16.83
CA GLU A 11 -59.95 47.98 15.97
C GLU A 11 -59.58 48.54 14.56
N PRO A 12 -59.16 47.72 13.57
CA PRO A 12 -57.80 47.69 13.02
C PRO A 12 -57.68 48.31 11.60
N LEU A 13 -56.47 48.66 11.19
CA LEU A 13 -56.10 48.77 9.76
C LEU A 13 -54.85 47.93 9.48
N ASN A 14 -55.12 46.65 9.27
CA ASN A 14 -54.63 45.82 8.18
C ASN A 14 -53.42 46.36 7.38
N SER A 15 -52.24 45.85 7.68
CA SER A 15 -51.23 45.50 6.69
C SER A 15 -50.50 44.25 7.16
N THR A 16 -51.24 43.13 7.10
CA THR A 16 -50.68 41.79 7.10
C THR A 16 -49.78 41.65 5.88
N ALA A 17 -48.49 41.99 6.03
CA ALA A 17 -47.47 41.36 5.22
C ALA A 17 -47.30 39.94 5.79
N THR A 18 -48.23 39.06 5.42
CA THR A 18 -48.05 37.62 5.55
C THR A 18 -46.79 37.27 4.75
N ASN A 19 -45.70 37.04 5.46
CA ASN A 19 -44.51 36.39 4.92
C ASN A 19 -44.85 34.91 4.70
N THR A 20 -45.71 34.64 3.72
CA THR A 20 -46.09 33.30 3.31
C THR A 20 -45.17 32.89 2.18
N THR A 21 -43.92 32.58 2.51
CA THR A 21 -43.12 31.71 1.66
C THR A 21 -43.83 30.36 1.63
N PRO A 22 -44.32 29.87 0.49
CA PRO A 22 -44.96 28.55 0.43
C PRO A 22 -43.93 27.49 0.85
N SER A 23 -44.27 26.59 1.78
CA SER A 23 -43.27 25.64 2.31
C SER A 23 -42.81 24.61 1.28
N HIS A 24 -43.60 24.40 0.22
CA HIS A 24 -43.25 23.56 -0.93
C HIS A 24 -43.86 24.16 -2.20
N GLN A 25 -43.04 24.36 -3.23
CA GLN A 25 -43.47 24.68 -4.60
C GLN A 25 -43.09 23.51 -5.50
N ASN A 26 -43.86 23.29 -6.57
CA ASN A 26 -43.58 22.24 -7.55
C ASN A 26 -42.17 22.49 -8.16
N PRO A 27 -41.22 21.54 -8.10
CA PRO A 27 -39.84 21.76 -8.55
C PRO A 27 -39.73 22.20 -10.02
N THR A 28 -40.72 21.86 -10.84
CA THR A 28 -40.79 22.25 -12.26
C THR A 28 -41.29 23.68 -12.50
N GLU A 29 -41.82 24.34 -11.46
CA GLU A 29 -42.38 25.70 -11.52
C GLU A 29 -41.47 26.74 -10.83
N VAL A 30 -40.42 26.30 -10.12
CA VAL A 30 -39.43 27.18 -9.50
C VAL A 30 -38.34 27.50 -10.52
N THR A 31 -38.27 28.77 -10.92
CA THR A 31 -37.26 29.26 -11.87
C THR A 31 -36.12 30.04 -11.20
N GLU A 32 -36.23 30.30 -9.89
CA GLU A 32 -35.14 30.92 -9.11
C GLU A 32 -34.09 29.86 -8.75
N SER A 33 -32.82 30.20 -8.92
CA SER A 33 -31.72 29.39 -8.41
C SER A 33 -31.82 29.28 -6.89
N GLY A 34 -31.80 28.05 -6.36
CA GLY A 34 -31.79 27.81 -4.92
C GLY A 34 -30.53 28.34 -4.26
N ASP A 35 -30.58 28.60 -2.95
CA ASP A 35 -29.43 29.03 -2.15
C ASP A 35 -28.60 27.80 -1.74
N SER A 36 -27.70 27.35 -2.64
CA SER A 36 -26.80 26.21 -2.41
C SER A 36 -25.97 26.36 -1.14
N ARG A 37 -25.61 27.60 -0.76
CA ARG A 37 -24.89 27.88 0.49
C ARG A 37 -25.72 27.53 1.73
N GLN A 38 -27.02 27.82 1.75
CA GLN A 38 -27.88 27.44 2.87
C GLN A 38 -28.09 25.93 2.97
N VAL A 39 -28.20 25.24 1.82
CA VAL A 39 -28.29 23.77 1.79
C VAL A 39 -27.00 23.14 2.32
N GLY A 40 -25.85 23.63 1.88
CA GLY A 40 -24.54 23.19 2.39
C GLY A 40 -24.41 23.37 3.91
N ILE A 41 -24.79 24.53 4.46
CA ILE A 41 -24.77 24.77 5.92
C ILE A 41 -25.69 23.79 6.67
N TYR A 42 -26.87 23.49 6.11
CA TYR A 42 -27.79 22.52 6.72
C TYR A 42 -27.20 21.11 6.74
N LEU A 43 -26.64 20.65 5.62
CA LEU A 43 -26.03 19.32 5.51
C LEU A 43 -24.79 19.19 6.41
N ALA A 44 -23.93 20.21 6.45
CA ALA A 44 -22.77 20.24 7.36
C ALA A 44 -23.18 20.09 8.83
N ARG A 45 -24.29 20.72 9.26
CA ARG A 45 -24.82 20.54 10.63
C ARG A 45 -25.29 19.12 10.90
N GLN A 46 -25.90 18.46 9.92
CA GLN A 46 -26.34 17.06 10.05
C GLN A 46 -25.14 16.11 10.16
N LEU A 47 -24.12 16.29 9.30
CA LEU A 47 -22.85 15.55 9.37
C LEU A 47 -22.18 15.77 10.72
N GLY A 48 -22.01 17.03 11.14
CA GLY A 48 -21.41 17.35 12.43
C GLY A 48 -22.18 16.78 13.63
N SER A 49 -23.51 16.80 13.59
CA SER A 49 -24.34 16.20 14.65
C SER A 49 -24.16 14.69 14.75
N ARG A 50 -24.00 13.99 13.62
CA ARG A 50 -23.77 12.54 13.59
C ARG A 50 -22.38 12.16 14.08
N LEU A 51 -21.35 12.90 13.66
CA LEU A 51 -19.98 12.75 14.19
C LEU A 51 -19.95 12.93 15.72
N ASN A 52 -20.60 13.99 16.22
CA ASN A 52 -20.73 14.23 17.65
C ASN A 52 -21.41 13.05 18.36
N ALA A 53 -22.59 12.64 17.90
CA ALA A 53 -23.33 11.54 18.50
C ALA A 53 -22.54 10.23 18.50
N SER A 54 -21.82 9.95 17.40
CA SER A 54 -20.97 8.75 17.28
C SER A 54 -19.81 8.80 18.29
N ALA A 55 -19.14 9.93 18.47
CA ALA A 55 -18.05 10.07 19.45
C ALA A 55 -18.55 9.86 20.89
N LEU A 56 -19.76 10.35 21.19
CA LEU A 56 -20.41 10.11 22.48
C LEU A 56 -20.76 8.62 22.68
N ALA A 57 -21.28 7.95 21.66
CA ALA A 57 -21.58 6.51 21.71
C ALA A 57 -20.31 5.69 21.94
N THR A 58 -19.23 5.97 21.21
CA THR A 58 -17.91 5.34 21.38
C THR A 58 -17.35 5.53 22.78
N SER A 59 -17.48 6.73 23.36
CA SER A 59 -17.04 6.99 24.75
C SER A 59 -17.85 6.22 25.80
N ASN A 60 -19.06 5.79 25.46
CA ASN A 60 -19.92 4.94 26.29
C ASN A 60 -19.75 3.45 25.98
N GLU A 61 -18.74 3.08 25.19
CA GLU A 61 -18.46 1.69 24.76
C GLU A 61 -19.59 1.08 23.91
N ASP A 62 -20.46 1.92 23.34
CA ASP A 62 -21.53 1.52 22.41
C ASP A 62 -21.01 1.61 20.97
N TYR A 63 -20.12 0.69 20.63
CA TYR A 63 -19.39 0.68 19.36
C TYR A 63 -20.30 0.45 18.15
N GLU A 64 -21.32 -0.41 18.29
CA GLU A 64 -22.32 -0.66 17.25
C GLU A 64 -23.11 0.60 16.91
N GLN A 65 -23.63 1.30 17.92
CA GLN A 65 -24.33 2.56 17.72
C GLN A 65 -23.39 3.65 17.18
N GLY A 66 -22.15 3.70 17.68
CA GLY A 66 -21.11 4.60 17.20
C GLY A 66 -20.89 4.46 15.69
N ARG A 67 -20.79 3.21 15.18
CA ARG A 67 -20.66 2.93 13.75
C ARG A 67 -21.90 3.30 12.96
N ALA A 68 -23.07 2.86 13.42
CA ALA A 68 -24.34 3.09 12.72
C ALA A 68 -24.62 4.58 12.47
N LEU A 69 -24.24 5.45 13.41
CA LEU A 69 -24.44 6.90 13.30
C LEU A 69 -23.63 7.55 12.17
N ILE A 70 -22.50 6.95 11.79
CA ILE A 70 -21.57 7.45 10.77
C ILE A 70 -21.31 6.42 9.65
N GLY A 71 -22.24 5.49 9.43
CA GLY A 71 -22.27 4.55 8.30
C GLY A 71 -23.15 5.08 7.16
N ASP A 72 -23.89 4.21 6.47
CA ASP A 72 -24.62 4.48 5.23
C ASP A 72 -25.42 5.81 5.18
N GLU A 73 -26.14 6.15 6.26
CA GLU A 73 -26.91 7.39 6.28
C GLU A 73 -26.04 8.65 6.30
N TYR A 74 -24.84 8.56 6.90
CA TYR A 74 -23.85 9.63 6.87
C TYR A 74 -23.24 9.75 5.47
N ASP A 75 -22.96 8.63 4.81
CA ASP A 75 -22.42 8.59 3.45
C ASP A 75 -23.34 9.30 2.46
N VAL A 76 -24.64 9.01 2.53
CA VAL A 76 -25.65 9.70 1.73
C VAL A 76 -25.67 11.21 2.00
N LEU A 77 -25.52 11.63 3.25
CA LEU A 77 -25.46 13.06 3.60
C LEU A 77 -24.18 13.73 3.12
N LEU A 78 -23.06 12.99 3.14
CA LEU A 78 -21.75 13.47 2.72
C LEU A 78 -21.71 13.64 1.20
N GLU A 79 -22.25 12.69 0.45
CA GLU A 79 -22.41 12.77 -1.00
C GLU A 79 -23.27 13.99 -1.39
N GLN A 80 -24.40 14.18 -0.70
CA GLN A 80 -25.25 15.36 -0.90
C GLN A 80 -24.51 16.66 -0.56
N TYR A 81 -23.68 16.66 0.48
CA TYR A 81 -22.89 17.84 0.86
C TYR A 81 -21.83 18.15 -0.19
N ALA A 82 -21.10 17.14 -0.66
CA ALA A 82 -20.08 17.28 -1.72
C ALA A 82 -20.68 17.82 -3.02
N ALA A 83 -21.82 17.27 -3.46
CA ALA A 83 -22.51 17.73 -4.66
C ALA A 83 -22.95 19.21 -4.60
N VAL A 84 -23.28 19.71 -3.40
CA VAL A 84 -23.62 21.12 -3.17
C VAL A 84 -22.36 21.98 -2.97
N ALA A 85 -21.27 21.37 -2.52
CA ALA A 85 -20.01 22.02 -2.20
C ALA A 85 -19.14 22.32 -3.43
N ASP A 86 -19.21 21.50 -4.48
CA ASP A 86 -18.47 21.66 -5.76
C ASP A 86 -18.71 23.01 -6.45
N GLU A 87 -19.83 23.67 -6.14
CA GLU A 87 -20.16 24.99 -6.67
C GLU A 87 -19.62 26.15 -5.80
N THR A 88 -18.80 25.87 -4.76
CA THR A 88 -18.38 26.82 -3.71
C THR A 88 -16.99 26.53 -3.12
N GLU A 89 -16.51 27.39 -2.22
CA GLU A 89 -15.29 27.18 -1.39
C GLU A 89 -15.46 26.07 -0.31
N LEU A 90 -16.45 25.18 -0.43
CA LEU A 90 -16.81 24.16 0.58
C LEU A 90 -16.27 22.76 0.27
N ALA A 91 -15.69 22.52 -0.92
CA ALA A 91 -15.20 21.19 -1.32
C ALA A 91 -14.18 20.62 -0.32
N GLU A 92 -13.27 21.48 0.17
CA GLU A 92 -12.28 21.11 1.19
C GLU A 92 -12.92 20.63 2.51
N ALA A 93 -14.13 21.09 2.84
CA ALA A 93 -14.82 20.68 4.06
C ALA A 93 -15.44 19.29 3.92
N ALA A 94 -15.88 18.92 2.71
CA ALA A 94 -16.45 17.59 2.45
C ALA A 94 -15.38 16.50 2.60
N GLU A 95 -14.20 16.72 2.04
CA GLU A 95 -13.03 15.85 2.23
C GLU A 95 -12.69 15.71 3.72
N GLN A 96 -12.67 16.84 4.46
CA GLN A 96 -12.36 16.84 5.87
C GLN A 96 -13.42 16.09 6.71
N PHE A 97 -14.71 16.17 6.33
CA PHE A 97 -15.76 15.36 6.94
C PHE A 97 -15.57 13.86 6.68
N ASN A 98 -15.15 13.47 5.48
CA ASN A 98 -14.86 12.07 5.18
C ASN A 98 -13.67 11.56 6.01
N LEU A 99 -12.56 12.31 6.00
CA LEU A 99 -11.35 11.94 6.71
C LEU A 99 -11.62 11.79 8.23
N THR A 100 -12.40 12.71 8.80
CA THR A 100 -12.79 12.66 10.22
C THR A 100 -13.66 11.44 10.52
N ARG A 101 -14.59 11.09 9.62
CA ARG A 101 -15.43 9.89 9.72
C ARG A 101 -14.59 8.62 9.73
N GLU A 102 -13.70 8.47 8.74
CA GLU A 102 -12.83 7.29 8.60
C GLU A 102 -11.96 7.09 9.83
N GLN A 103 -11.38 8.18 10.35
CA GLN A 103 -10.57 8.14 11.55
C GLN A 103 -11.38 7.68 12.77
N GLN A 104 -12.63 8.13 12.88
CA GLN A 104 -13.50 7.74 13.97
C GLN A 104 -13.94 6.28 13.90
N LEU A 105 -14.24 5.76 12.70
CA LEU A 105 -14.53 4.34 12.49
C LEU A 105 -13.34 3.47 12.91
N GLU A 106 -12.13 3.88 12.59
CA GLU A 106 -10.90 3.18 13.00
C GLU A 106 -10.69 3.19 14.52
N ILE A 107 -10.96 4.33 15.18
CA ILE A 107 -10.92 4.43 16.65
C ILE A 107 -11.97 3.51 17.29
N ILE A 108 -13.17 3.42 16.70
CA ILE A 108 -14.21 2.52 17.19
C ILE A 108 -13.75 1.06 17.10
N ALA A 109 -13.25 0.63 15.95
CA ALA A 109 -12.74 -0.73 15.76
C ALA A 109 -11.59 -1.07 16.73
N SER A 110 -10.62 -0.16 16.86
CA SER A 110 -9.47 -0.33 17.76
C SER A 110 -9.88 -0.41 19.23
N ALA A 111 -10.84 0.42 19.66
CA ALA A 111 -11.37 0.41 21.02
C ALA A 111 -12.12 -0.89 21.33
N GLU A 112 -12.91 -1.40 20.36
CA GLU A 112 -13.60 -2.67 20.50
C GLU A 112 -12.61 -3.85 20.62
N GLN A 113 -11.60 -3.91 19.74
CA GLN A 113 -10.57 -4.95 19.79
C GLN A 113 -9.79 -4.92 21.10
N LEU A 114 -9.49 -3.72 21.62
CA LEU A 114 -8.85 -3.57 22.93
C LEU A 114 -9.73 -4.15 24.06
N ASN A 115 -11.05 -3.90 24.01
CA ASN A 115 -11.99 -4.46 24.99
C ASN A 115 -12.05 -6.00 24.91
N GLN A 116 -12.07 -6.56 23.71
CA GLN A 116 -11.99 -8.02 23.51
C GLN A 116 -10.68 -8.59 24.07
N THR A 117 -9.56 -7.91 23.84
CA THR A 117 -8.24 -8.30 24.37
C THR A 117 -8.22 -8.24 25.91
N ALA A 118 -8.85 -7.22 26.50
CA ALA A 118 -9.00 -7.10 27.95
C ALA A 118 -9.84 -8.23 28.55
N ALA A 119 -10.93 -8.63 27.89
CA ALA A 119 -11.73 -9.78 28.29
C ALA A 119 -10.95 -11.10 28.22
N ALA A 120 -10.20 -11.32 27.14
CA ALA A 120 -9.34 -12.49 26.98
C ALA A 120 -8.23 -12.54 28.05
N TYR A 121 -7.64 -11.39 28.37
CA TYR A 121 -6.65 -11.25 29.44
C TYR A 121 -7.24 -11.65 30.80
N GLN A 122 -8.42 -11.14 31.14
CA GLN A 122 -9.08 -11.48 32.40
C GLN A 122 -9.37 -12.98 32.48
N ALA A 123 -9.85 -13.59 31.40
CA ALA A 123 -10.05 -15.04 31.33
C ALA A 123 -8.74 -15.82 31.49
N ALA A 124 -7.64 -15.38 30.87
CA ALA A 124 -6.34 -16.04 31.03
C ALA A 124 -5.85 -16.02 32.49
N VAL A 125 -6.11 -14.91 33.18
CA VAL A 125 -5.74 -14.71 34.60
C VAL A 125 -6.56 -15.60 35.50
N GLU A 126 -7.87 -15.68 35.29
CA GLU A 126 -8.78 -16.56 36.03
C GLU A 126 -8.43 -18.04 35.85
N ASN A 127 -7.95 -18.42 34.66
CA ASN A 127 -7.49 -19.77 34.36
C ASN A 127 -6.05 -20.05 34.82
N GLY A 128 -5.35 -19.06 35.40
CA GLY A 128 -3.95 -19.21 35.84
C GLY A 128 -2.93 -19.37 34.69
N ASN A 129 -3.29 -18.98 33.47
CA ASN A 129 -2.38 -19.02 32.33
C ASN A 129 -1.53 -17.74 32.26
N GLU A 130 -0.48 -17.69 33.08
CA GLU A 130 0.35 -16.48 33.24
C GLU A 130 1.07 -16.05 31.94
N GLU A 131 1.54 -16.98 31.12
CA GLU A 131 2.24 -16.64 29.87
C GLU A 131 1.30 -15.97 28.88
N GLN A 132 0.09 -16.52 28.71
CA GLN A 132 -0.94 -15.93 27.86
C GLN A 132 -1.44 -14.60 28.44
N ALA A 133 -1.62 -14.50 29.75
CA ALA A 133 -2.01 -13.25 30.40
C ALA A 133 -0.99 -12.13 30.14
N ARG A 134 0.31 -12.42 30.27
CA ARG A 134 1.37 -11.44 29.98
C ARG A 134 1.42 -11.04 28.51
N ALA A 135 1.25 -12.00 27.59
CA ALA A 135 1.20 -11.69 26.16
C ALA A 135 0.02 -10.74 25.84
N LEU A 136 -1.19 -11.05 26.33
CA LEU A 136 -2.37 -10.21 26.15
C LEU A 136 -2.23 -8.84 26.84
N ALA A 137 -1.62 -8.80 28.03
CA ALA A 137 -1.35 -7.56 28.73
C ALA A 137 -0.40 -6.62 27.95
N ARG A 138 0.60 -7.16 27.24
CA ARG A 138 1.44 -6.34 26.36
C ARG A 138 0.64 -5.74 25.22
N ASN A 139 -0.22 -6.56 24.58
CA ASN A 139 -1.10 -6.07 23.52
C ASN A 139 -2.02 -4.97 24.03
N ILE A 140 -2.59 -5.09 25.25
CA ILE A 140 -3.40 -4.03 25.85
C ILE A 140 -2.61 -2.73 26.00
N VAL A 141 -1.37 -2.79 26.48
CA VAL A 141 -0.53 -1.61 26.69
C VAL A 141 -0.14 -0.96 25.36
N GLN A 142 0.22 -1.76 24.36
CA GLN A 142 0.57 -1.30 23.03
C GLN A 142 -0.63 -0.66 22.33
N ASN A 143 -1.73 -1.40 22.18
CA ASN A 143 -2.93 -0.94 21.48
C ASN A 143 -3.55 0.29 22.16
N ALA A 144 -3.48 0.40 23.50
CA ALA A 144 -3.93 1.59 24.21
C ALA A 144 -3.07 2.83 23.91
N SER A 145 -1.76 2.65 23.68
CA SER A 145 -0.85 3.72 23.27
C SER A 145 -1.12 4.19 21.84
N GLU A 146 -1.34 3.24 20.92
CA GLU A 146 -1.68 3.52 19.52
C GLU A 146 -3.02 4.28 19.44
N LEU A 147 -4.07 3.77 20.11
CA LEU A 147 -5.38 4.41 20.15
C LEU A 147 -5.36 5.83 20.77
N ASN A 148 -4.49 6.04 21.76
CA ASN A 148 -4.25 7.36 22.35
C ASN A 148 -3.69 8.36 21.34
N GLN A 149 -2.82 7.91 20.43
CA GLN A 149 -2.30 8.73 19.36
C GLN A 149 -3.36 9.00 18.29
N SER A 150 -4.14 8.01 17.87
CA SER A 150 -5.25 8.19 16.91
C SER A 150 -6.26 9.22 17.42
N THR A 151 -6.59 9.15 18.71
CA THR A 151 -7.52 10.10 19.35
C THR A 151 -7.00 11.54 19.32
N THR A 152 -5.67 11.71 19.46
CA THR A 152 -5.02 13.03 19.35
C THR A 152 -5.18 13.57 17.93
N THR A 153 -4.96 12.73 16.92
CA THR A 153 -5.16 13.10 15.51
C THR A 153 -6.62 13.43 15.20
N LEU A 154 -7.58 12.62 15.67
CA LEU A 154 -9.01 12.89 15.48
C LEU A 154 -9.43 14.24 16.12
N THR A 155 -8.87 14.57 17.28
CA THR A 155 -9.11 15.87 17.92
C THR A 155 -8.60 17.04 17.06
N GLN A 156 -7.45 16.89 16.40
CA GLN A 156 -6.95 17.89 15.46
C GLN A 156 -7.86 18.04 14.23
N GLN A 157 -8.39 16.93 13.71
CA GLN A 157 -9.34 16.94 12.59
C GLN A 157 -10.65 17.62 12.96
N TYR A 158 -11.15 17.40 14.19
CA TYR A 158 -12.30 18.14 14.70
C TYR A 158 -12.04 19.65 14.76
N ASN A 159 -10.90 20.09 15.27
CA ASN A 159 -10.54 21.52 15.30
C ASN A 159 -10.47 22.14 13.89
N ALA A 160 -10.00 21.39 12.89
CA ALA A 160 -9.99 21.81 11.50
C ALA A 160 -11.42 22.00 10.97
N LEU A 161 -12.32 21.05 11.23
CA LEU A 161 -13.74 21.16 10.89
C LEU A 161 -14.41 22.35 11.59
N GLU A 162 -14.16 22.58 12.88
CA GLU A 162 -14.70 23.75 13.61
C GLU A 162 -14.29 25.05 12.92
N THR A 163 -13.02 25.17 12.56
CA THR A 163 -12.47 26.38 11.91
C THR A 163 -13.11 26.63 10.55
N GLN A 164 -13.32 25.58 9.77
CA GLN A 164 -13.81 25.67 8.39
C GLN A 164 -15.33 25.82 8.29
N THR A 165 -16.06 25.15 9.18
CA THR A 165 -17.53 25.04 9.10
C THR A 165 -18.26 25.84 10.18
N ASN A 166 -17.53 26.35 11.18
CA ASN A 166 -18.05 27.04 12.36
C ASN A 166 -19.09 26.18 13.13
N LEU A 167 -18.92 24.86 13.08
CA LEU A 167 -19.62 23.88 13.92
C LEU A 167 -18.90 23.72 15.26
N ASP A 168 -19.58 23.11 16.23
CA ASP A 168 -19.06 22.85 17.58
C ASP A 168 -18.91 21.34 17.81
N PHE A 169 -17.69 20.91 18.13
CA PHE A 169 -17.32 19.54 18.42
C PHE A 169 -16.75 19.38 19.84
N ALA A 170 -16.87 20.38 20.71
CA ALA A 170 -16.33 20.33 22.07
C ALA A 170 -16.84 19.11 22.86
N ALA A 171 -18.11 18.75 22.70
CA ALA A 171 -18.69 17.58 23.37
C ALA A 171 -18.08 16.26 22.88
N ALA A 172 -17.81 16.11 21.58
CA ALA A 172 -17.12 14.94 21.04
C ALA A 172 -15.68 14.86 21.53
N GLN A 173 -14.95 15.98 21.48
CA GLN A 173 -13.57 16.06 21.96
C GLN A 173 -13.47 15.71 23.46
N ASP A 174 -14.37 16.22 24.29
CA ASP A 174 -14.45 15.88 25.71
C ASP A 174 -14.76 14.39 25.95
N ALA A 175 -15.67 13.82 25.17
CA ALA A 175 -16.03 12.41 25.25
C ALA A 175 -14.84 11.50 24.89
N LEU A 176 -14.11 11.84 23.82
CA LEU A 176 -12.92 11.13 23.36
C LEU A 176 -11.76 11.24 24.36
N ASN A 177 -11.48 12.45 24.86
CA ASN A 177 -10.47 12.68 25.91
C ASN A 177 -10.78 11.90 27.20
N THR A 178 -12.07 11.83 27.57
CA THR A 178 -12.50 11.05 28.73
C THR A 178 -12.26 9.56 28.52
N SER A 179 -12.58 9.03 27.32
CA SER A 179 -12.34 7.63 26.96
C SER A 179 -10.84 7.31 26.99
N GLN A 180 -10.02 8.13 26.34
CA GLN A 180 -8.55 8.04 26.34
C GLN A 180 -7.98 7.94 27.76
N GLN A 181 -8.39 8.83 28.67
CA GLN A 181 -7.92 8.80 30.06
C GLN A 181 -8.34 7.53 30.80
N ARG A 182 -9.55 7.00 30.54
CA ARG A 182 -10.01 5.73 31.13
C ARG A 182 -9.15 4.56 30.64
N LEU A 183 -8.96 4.46 29.33
CA LEU A 183 -8.16 3.40 28.71
C LEU A 183 -6.70 3.44 29.17
N ALA A 184 -6.07 4.61 29.19
CA ALA A 184 -4.69 4.76 29.66
C ALA A 184 -4.52 4.33 31.12
N ARG A 185 -5.49 4.64 31.99
CA ARG A 185 -5.49 4.17 33.39
C ARG A 185 -5.66 2.65 33.48
N ALA A 186 -6.55 2.07 32.69
CA ALA A 186 -6.77 0.62 32.66
C ALA A 186 -5.51 -0.13 32.18
N ALA A 187 -4.93 0.30 31.05
CA ALA A 187 -3.69 -0.26 30.52
C ALA A 187 -2.53 -0.09 31.51
N GLY A 188 -2.40 1.06 32.17
CA GLY A 188 -1.40 1.28 33.21
C GLY A 188 -1.57 0.37 34.43
N ALA A 189 -2.81 0.04 34.81
CA ALA A 189 -3.10 -0.90 35.89
C ALA A 189 -2.72 -2.34 35.50
N VAL A 190 -3.04 -2.76 34.27
CA VAL A 190 -2.61 -4.05 33.71
C VAL A 190 -1.09 -4.14 33.66
N ALA A 191 -0.42 -3.10 33.15
CA ALA A 191 1.03 -3.05 33.08
C ALA A 191 1.70 -3.18 34.45
N SER A 192 1.19 -2.44 35.45
CA SER A 192 1.71 -2.45 36.82
C SER A 192 1.51 -3.79 37.53
N ARG A 193 0.52 -4.57 37.10
CA ARG A 193 0.22 -5.90 37.66
C ARG A 193 1.11 -6.97 37.04
N GLU A 194 1.25 -6.97 35.71
CA GLU A 194 1.90 -8.06 34.97
C GLU A 194 3.41 -7.87 34.81
N PHE A 195 3.90 -6.63 34.84
CA PHE A 195 5.27 -6.34 34.47
C PHE A 195 6.05 -5.58 35.53
N THR A 196 7.33 -5.93 35.59
CA THR A 196 8.34 -5.25 36.40
C THR A 196 9.15 -4.31 35.51
N ASN A 197 9.27 -3.06 35.92
CA ASN A 197 10.15 -2.08 35.27
C ASN A 197 11.58 -2.60 35.21
N THR A 198 12.30 -2.25 34.15
CA THR A 198 13.72 -2.59 33.98
C THR A 198 14.58 -1.34 33.89
N ASN A 199 15.82 -1.48 34.32
CA ASN A 199 16.84 -0.45 34.23
C ASN A 199 17.99 -0.99 33.39
N LEU A 200 18.19 -0.38 32.23
CA LEU A 200 19.26 -0.67 31.30
C LEU A 200 20.29 0.46 31.36
N THR A 201 21.56 0.09 31.33
CA THR A 201 22.67 1.04 31.21
C THR A 201 23.52 0.68 29.99
N VAL A 202 24.12 1.70 29.36
CA VAL A 202 25.05 1.51 28.25
C VAL A 202 26.25 2.43 28.43
N ARG A 203 27.45 1.88 28.23
CA ARG A 203 28.70 2.59 28.35
C ARG A 203 29.70 2.09 27.29
N PRO A 204 30.02 2.90 26.27
CA PRO A 204 31.12 2.58 25.38
C PRO A 204 32.45 2.82 26.10
N ALA A 205 33.47 2.00 25.81
CA ALA A 205 34.82 2.15 26.35
C ALA A 205 35.47 3.47 25.87
N ARG A 206 35.05 3.96 24.71
CA ARG A 206 35.46 5.23 24.11
C ARG A 206 34.22 5.94 23.57
N SER A 207 34.10 7.25 23.81
CA SER A 207 33.00 8.06 23.27
C SER A 207 33.24 8.52 21.83
N ASN A 208 34.48 8.46 21.33
CA ASN A 208 34.80 8.71 19.93
C ASN A 208 34.86 7.37 19.19
N LEU A 209 33.90 7.11 18.31
CA LEU A 209 33.81 5.88 17.52
C LEU A 209 34.40 6.08 16.12
N SER A 210 34.88 5.01 15.50
CA SER A 210 35.49 5.02 14.16
C SER A 210 35.12 3.76 13.40
N ALA A 211 35.03 3.86 12.07
CA ALA A 211 34.82 2.72 11.19
C ALA A 211 36.05 1.82 11.03
N THR A 212 37.22 2.23 11.52
CA THR A 212 38.46 1.43 11.49
C THR A 212 38.84 0.82 12.84
N GLU A 213 38.18 1.24 13.93
CA GLU A 213 38.51 0.79 15.28
C GLU A 213 37.27 0.27 16.01
N GLN A 214 37.30 -1.00 16.37
CA GLN A 214 36.27 -1.59 17.20
C GLN A 214 36.36 -1.06 18.63
N THR A 215 35.21 -0.75 19.23
CA THR A 215 35.08 -0.36 20.64
C THR A 215 34.35 -1.45 21.41
N THR A 216 34.69 -1.63 22.68
CA THR A 216 33.88 -2.46 23.59
C THR A 216 32.76 -1.60 24.16
N VAL A 217 31.52 -2.07 24.05
CA VAL A 217 30.37 -1.50 24.74
C VAL A 217 29.94 -2.45 25.84
N SER A 218 29.77 -1.91 27.04
CA SER A 218 29.27 -2.68 28.19
C SER A 218 28.07 -2.01 28.82
N GLY A 219 27.32 -2.79 29.59
CA GLY A 219 26.15 -2.30 30.29
C GLY A 219 25.59 -3.35 31.23
N GLN A 220 24.50 -3.01 31.88
CA GLN A 220 23.79 -3.88 32.81
C GLN A 220 22.29 -3.70 32.65
N LEU A 221 21.55 -4.82 32.69
CA LEU A 221 20.10 -4.87 32.76
C LEU A 221 19.68 -5.44 34.12
N THR A 222 18.89 -4.66 34.87
CA THR A 222 18.29 -5.10 36.13
C THR A 222 16.79 -4.85 36.15
N ALA A 223 16.06 -5.63 36.94
CA ALA A 223 14.69 -5.29 37.33
C ALA A 223 14.71 -4.09 38.30
N ALA A 224 13.57 -3.42 38.48
CA ALA A 224 13.46 -2.25 39.35
C ALA A 224 13.90 -2.48 40.81
N ASN A 225 13.85 -3.73 41.28
CA ASN A 225 14.34 -4.13 42.61
C ASN A 225 15.85 -4.41 42.66
N GLY A 226 16.59 -4.19 41.56
CA GLY A 226 18.02 -4.45 41.42
C GLY A 226 18.39 -5.89 41.05
N THR A 227 17.40 -6.78 40.87
CA THR A 227 17.67 -8.18 40.46
C THR A 227 18.21 -8.21 39.05
N ALA A 228 19.30 -8.96 38.83
CA ALA A 228 19.87 -9.18 37.51
C ALA A 228 18.89 -9.92 36.58
N ILE A 229 18.73 -9.43 35.35
CA ILE A 229 17.98 -10.12 34.30
C ILE A 229 18.99 -10.83 33.40
N THR A 230 18.99 -12.16 33.44
CA THR A 230 19.99 -13.00 32.78
C THR A 230 19.50 -13.50 31.42
N ASN A 231 20.43 -13.80 30.50
CA ASN A 231 20.15 -14.31 29.16
C ASN A 231 19.16 -13.43 28.35
N ALA A 232 19.11 -12.13 28.65
CA ALA A 232 18.29 -11.17 27.94
C ALA A 232 19.03 -10.70 26.70
N THR A 233 18.35 -10.68 25.56
CA THR A 233 18.92 -10.15 24.31
C THR A 233 18.89 -8.62 24.36
N ILE A 234 20.05 -8.00 24.19
CA ILE A 234 20.24 -6.56 24.13
C ILE A 234 20.70 -6.19 22.73
N ARG A 235 20.02 -5.22 22.10
CA ARG A 235 20.44 -4.63 20.83
C ARG A 235 21.17 -3.33 21.10
N VAL A 236 22.39 -3.17 20.60
CA VAL A 236 23.28 -2.03 20.87
C VAL A 236 23.79 -1.46 19.55
N GLY A 237 23.72 -0.16 19.36
CA GLY A 237 24.27 0.47 18.16
C GLY A 237 23.85 1.93 17.97
N VAL A 238 24.10 2.45 16.78
CA VAL A 238 23.82 3.84 16.40
C VAL A 238 22.87 3.81 15.19
N GLY A 239 21.66 4.33 15.36
CA GLY A 239 20.63 4.25 14.33
C GLY A 239 20.31 2.80 13.93
N ALA A 240 20.36 2.51 12.63
CA ALA A 240 20.13 1.16 12.10
C ALA A 240 21.34 0.22 12.27
N ASP A 241 22.55 0.76 12.45
CA ASP A 241 23.78 -0.02 12.60
C ASP A 241 23.91 -0.57 14.03
N THR A 242 23.43 -1.78 14.22
CA THR A 242 23.28 -2.41 15.54
C THR A 242 23.80 -3.83 15.57
N ILE A 243 24.29 -4.23 16.73
CA ILE A 243 24.66 -5.60 17.08
C ILE A 243 23.78 -6.11 18.21
N THR A 244 23.68 -7.44 18.33
CA THR A 244 22.99 -8.11 19.44
C THR A 244 23.98 -8.78 20.38
N THR A 245 23.70 -8.73 21.68
CA THR A 245 24.43 -9.45 22.72
C THR A 245 23.46 -9.98 23.77
N GLN A 246 23.94 -10.77 24.72
CA GLN A 246 23.14 -11.32 25.81
C GLN A 246 23.71 -10.92 27.17
N THR A 247 22.82 -10.76 28.15
CA THR A 247 23.22 -10.56 29.54
C THR A 247 23.68 -11.86 30.19
N ASP A 248 24.70 -11.76 31.05
CA ASP A 248 25.23 -12.86 31.83
C ASP A 248 24.41 -13.11 33.11
N ALA A 249 24.92 -13.98 33.99
CA ALA A 249 24.29 -14.33 35.27
C ALA A 249 24.13 -13.14 36.25
N ASN A 250 24.88 -12.05 36.06
CA ASN A 250 24.81 -10.82 36.85
C ASN A 250 24.04 -9.70 36.13
N GLY A 251 23.41 -10.01 35.00
CA GLY A 251 22.69 -9.03 34.17
C GLY A 251 23.63 -8.12 33.38
N MET A 252 24.93 -8.37 33.39
CA MET A 252 25.93 -7.59 32.67
C MET A 252 26.00 -8.05 31.23
N TYR A 253 26.23 -7.15 30.29
CA TYR A 253 26.53 -7.50 28.91
C TYR A 253 27.77 -6.78 28.43
N THR A 254 28.46 -7.39 27.47
CA THR A 254 29.58 -6.78 26.76
C THR A 254 29.49 -7.16 25.30
N ALA A 255 29.76 -6.22 24.41
CA ALA A 255 29.73 -6.42 22.97
C ALA A 255 30.84 -5.61 22.31
N ALA A 256 31.36 -6.13 21.20
CA ALA A 256 32.37 -5.45 20.42
C ALA A 256 31.69 -4.78 19.22
N TYR A 257 31.67 -3.45 19.22
CA TYR A 257 30.90 -2.62 18.29
C TYR A 257 31.83 -1.79 17.40
N GLN A 258 31.53 -1.73 16.11
CA GLN A 258 32.27 -0.94 15.13
C GLN A 258 31.25 -0.33 14.16
N PRO A 259 31.08 1.00 14.14
CA PRO A 259 30.12 1.63 13.24
C PRO A 259 30.64 1.61 11.80
N LEU A 260 29.85 1.12 10.86
CA LEU A 260 30.18 1.04 9.42
C LEU A 260 29.16 1.78 8.56
N VAL A 261 27.88 1.67 8.91
CA VAL A 261 26.74 2.19 8.12
C VAL A 261 25.95 3.20 8.94
N VAL A 262 26.67 4.10 9.61
CA VAL A 262 26.11 5.20 10.41
C VAL A 262 26.34 6.53 9.73
N ALA A 263 25.44 7.48 9.94
CA ALA A 263 25.65 8.84 9.51
C ALA A 263 26.90 9.45 10.19
N PRO A 264 27.72 10.25 9.48
CA PRO A 264 28.96 10.81 10.02
C PRO A 264 28.72 11.82 11.16
N ASN A 265 27.51 12.37 11.26
CA ASN A 265 27.09 13.29 12.31
C ASN A 265 26.29 12.62 13.44
N ALA A 266 26.17 11.29 13.42
CA ALA A 266 25.47 10.57 14.49
C ALA A 266 26.15 10.81 15.85
N SER A 267 25.35 10.97 16.90
CA SER A 267 25.85 11.38 18.22
C SER A 267 25.30 10.53 19.37
N THR A 268 24.51 9.51 19.05
CA THR A 268 23.73 8.74 20.03
C THR A 268 23.96 7.25 19.84
N LEU A 269 24.57 6.62 20.85
CA LEU A 269 24.64 5.17 20.98
C LEU A 269 23.47 4.71 21.85
N THR A 270 22.67 3.79 21.32
CA THR A 270 21.47 3.28 21.99
C THR A 270 21.66 1.81 22.30
N ALA A 271 21.31 1.41 23.52
CA ALA A 271 21.05 0.03 23.88
C ALA A 271 19.55 -0.14 24.16
N THR A 272 18.95 -1.19 23.62
CA THR A 272 17.53 -1.51 23.81
C THR A 272 17.39 -2.94 24.32
N TYR A 273 16.52 -3.11 25.29
CA TYR A 273 16.03 -4.40 25.75
C TYR A 273 14.56 -4.52 25.34
N THR A 274 14.28 -5.46 24.43
CA THR A 274 12.92 -5.84 24.06
C THR A 274 12.61 -7.22 24.63
N PRO A 275 11.77 -7.31 25.66
CA PRO A 275 11.39 -8.58 26.29
C PRO A 275 10.55 -9.45 25.33
N ALA A 276 10.63 -10.76 25.47
CA ALA A 276 9.72 -11.69 24.81
C ALA A 276 8.25 -11.47 25.28
N PRO A 277 7.22 -11.84 24.49
CA PRO A 277 5.82 -11.55 24.80
C PRO A 277 5.37 -11.99 26.20
N ALA A 278 5.77 -13.18 26.65
CA ALA A 278 5.41 -13.72 27.96
C ALA A 278 6.35 -13.31 29.11
N SER A 279 7.38 -12.51 28.84
CA SER A 279 8.33 -12.08 29.88
C SER A 279 7.62 -11.24 30.96
N PRO A 280 8.04 -11.28 32.23
CA PRO A 280 7.49 -10.44 33.29
C PRO A 280 8.13 -9.04 33.33
N TYR A 281 8.95 -8.67 32.34
CA TYR A 281 9.72 -7.43 32.35
C TYR A 281 9.23 -6.44 31.30
N LEU A 282 9.27 -5.13 31.60
CA LEU A 282 9.07 -4.07 30.61
C LEU A 282 10.34 -3.84 29.79
N SER A 283 10.16 -3.32 28.57
CA SER A 283 11.27 -2.84 27.74
C SER A 283 12.00 -1.69 28.41
N SER A 284 13.27 -1.51 28.05
CA SER A 284 14.05 -0.35 28.48
C SER A 284 15.07 0.03 27.43
N THR A 285 15.40 1.32 27.43
CA THR A 285 16.33 1.93 26.48
C THR A 285 17.35 2.74 27.26
N ALA A 286 18.62 2.59 26.91
CA ALA A 286 19.72 3.37 27.48
C ALA A 286 20.46 4.08 26.36
N ILE A 287 20.88 5.31 26.64
CA ILE A 287 21.53 6.17 25.65
C ILE A 287 22.88 6.63 26.21
N ALA A 288 23.91 6.62 25.37
CA ALA A 288 25.19 7.26 25.62
C ALA A 288 25.54 8.23 24.49
N ASN A 289 26.06 9.40 24.85
CA ASN A 289 26.55 10.36 23.89
C ASN A 289 27.88 9.88 23.31
N VAL A 290 27.96 9.87 21.99
CA VAL A 290 29.15 9.51 21.22
C VAL A 290 29.43 10.57 20.16
N ALA A 291 30.63 10.53 19.60
CA ALA A 291 30.99 11.28 18.41
C ALA A 291 31.59 10.31 17.40
N ILE A 292 31.14 10.42 16.16
CA ILE A 292 31.72 9.66 15.06
C ILE A 292 32.95 10.42 14.53
N ARG A 293 34.07 9.71 14.35
CA ARG A 293 35.33 10.28 13.85
C ARG A 293 35.78 9.62 12.57
N GLY A 294 36.21 10.47 11.65
CA GLY A 294 36.87 10.09 10.41
C GLY A 294 35.90 9.62 9.34
N GLN A 295 36.37 9.72 8.10
CA GLN A 295 35.77 9.04 6.95
C GLN A 295 36.91 8.28 6.26
N PRO A 296 37.15 7.01 6.64
CA PRO A 296 38.24 6.26 6.03
C PRO A 296 37.94 6.04 4.55
N ALA A 297 38.91 6.40 3.71
CA ALA A 297 38.89 6.06 2.30
C ALA A 297 38.76 4.54 2.10
N THR A 298 37.90 4.13 1.18
CA THR A 298 37.66 2.72 0.86
C THR A 298 38.16 2.37 -0.53
N SER A 299 38.39 1.08 -0.78
CA SER A 299 38.74 0.56 -2.10
C SER A 299 38.06 -0.78 -2.35
N ILE A 300 37.61 -1.00 -3.58
CA ILE A 300 36.94 -2.22 -4.01
C ILE A 300 37.89 -2.99 -4.92
N THR A 301 38.22 -4.22 -4.53
CA THR A 301 38.96 -5.16 -5.40
C THR A 301 38.00 -6.20 -5.95
N VAL A 302 37.85 -6.23 -7.26
CA VAL A 302 37.10 -7.27 -7.97
C VAL A 302 38.03 -8.43 -8.26
N THR A 303 37.65 -9.63 -7.84
CA THR A 303 38.43 -10.86 -8.04
C THR A 303 37.91 -11.69 -9.19
N ASN A 304 36.61 -11.59 -9.51
CA ASN A 304 35.97 -12.30 -10.61
C ASN A 304 34.79 -11.46 -11.14
N ALA A 305 34.68 -11.34 -12.45
CA ALA A 305 33.53 -10.69 -13.08
C ALA A 305 33.22 -11.30 -14.45
N THR A 306 31.93 -11.43 -14.77
CA THR A 306 31.45 -11.64 -16.13
C THR A 306 31.83 -10.42 -16.97
N THR A 307 32.45 -10.63 -18.14
CA THR A 307 32.86 -9.55 -19.06
C THR A 307 31.99 -9.45 -20.31
N ARG A 308 31.07 -10.42 -20.52
CA ARG A 308 30.14 -10.43 -21.64
C ARG A 308 28.86 -11.19 -21.28
N ALA A 309 27.70 -10.65 -21.62
CA ALA A 309 26.40 -11.30 -21.45
C ALA A 309 25.37 -10.75 -22.46
N GLY A 310 24.43 -11.57 -22.91
CA GLY A 310 23.21 -11.14 -23.61
C GLY A 310 22.03 -10.97 -22.67
N PHE A 311 20.84 -10.74 -23.22
CA PHE A 311 19.59 -10.78 -22.45
C PHE A 311 19.47 -12.09 -21.67
N THR A 312 18.99 -12.02 -20.42
CA THR A 312 18.80 -13.13 -19.45
C THR A 312 20.05 -13.90 -19.02
N ASP A 313 21.17 -13.73 -19.71
CA ASP A 313 22.45 -14.31 -19.30
C ASP A 313 22.86 -13.82 -17.89
N PRO A 314 23.43 -14.71 -17.05
CA PRO A 314 23.83 -14.37 -15.70
C PRO A 314 25.07 -13.46 -15.67
N VAL A 315 24.94 -12.31 -15.00
CA VAL A 315 26.03 -11.42 -14.65
C VAL A 315 26.48 -11.73 -13.22
N HIS A 316 27.74 -12.15 -13.07
CA HIS A 316 28.34 -12.47 -11.78
C HIS A 316 29.52 -11.54 -11.51
N VAL A 317 29.56 -10.93 -10.32
CA VAL A 317 30.71 -10.13 -9.86
C VAL A 317 31.02 -10.48 -8.42
N ALA A 318 32.28 -10.80 -8.14
CA ALA A 318 32.77 -11.09 -6.80
C ALA A 318 34.04 -10.29 -6.49
N GLY A 319 34.21 -9.94 -5.23
CA GLY A 319 35.32 -9.12 -4.78
C GLY A 319 35.34 -8.95 -3.28
N TYR A 320 36.12 -7.97 -2.81
CA TYR A 320 36.16 -7.56 -1.42
C TYR A 320 36.40 -6.05 -1.29
N VAL A 321 35.97 -5.48 -0.16
CA VAL A 321 36.15 -4.05 0.15
C VAL A 321 37.18 -3.90 1.26
N THR A 322 38.12 -2.98 1.10
CA THR A 322 39.14 -2.64 2.11
C THR A 322 39.08 -1.17 2.49
N THR A 323 39.63 -0.85 3.65
CA THR A 323 40.02 0.53 3.97
C THR A 323 41.42 0.78 3.43
N THR A 324 41.64 1.92 2.77
CA THR A 324 42.96 2.26 2.18
C THR A 324 44.01 2.53 3.25
N ALA A 325 43.60 3.01 4.42
CA ALA A 325 44.49 3.35 5.53
C ALA A 325 45.02 2.13 6.33
N GLY A 326 44.43 0.94 6.15
CA GLY A 326 44.80 -0.23 6.96
C GLY A 326 44.87 -1.56 6.22
N GLU A 327 44.58 -1.61 4.92
CA GLU A 327 44.42 -2.83 4.09
C GLU A 327 43.44 -3.88 4.65
N ALA A 328 42.84 -3.62 5.81
CA ALA A 328 41.88 -4.48 6.46
C ALA A 328 40.60 -4.50 5.64
N ARG A 329 40.10 -5.71 5.41
CA ARG A 329 38.80 -5.94 4.80
C ARG A 329 37.72 -5.43 5.75
N LEU A 330 36.73 -4.73 5.19
CA LEU A 330 35.58 -4.30 5.96
C LEU A 330 34.78 -5.53 6.41
N PRO A 331 34.29 -5.59 7.65
CA PRO A 331 33.50 -6.73 8.12
C PRO A 331 32.10 -6.75 7.48
N ALA A 332 31.21 -7.61 7.98
CA ALA A 332 29.89 -7.83 7.38
C ALA A 332 28.99 -6.59 7.42
N GLY A 333 28.02 -6.53 6.51
CA GLY A 333 26.92 -5.55 6.55
C GLY A 333 27.18 -4.24 5.81
N VAL A 334 28.26 -4.15 5.02
CA VAL A 334 28.54 -2.95 4.22
C VAL A 334 27.92 -3.10 2.83
N PRO A 335 27.02 -2.19 2.40
CA PRO A 335 26.26 -2.35 1.17
C PRO A 335 27.12 -2.09 -0.08
N VAL A 336 27.08 -3.03 -1.01
CA VAL A 336 27.74 -2.98 -2.31
C VAL A 336 26.69 -3.08 -3.40
N THR A 337 26.80 -2.23 -4.42
CA THR A 337 25.88 -2.14 -5.55
C THR A 337 26.60 -2.49 -6.85
N LEU A 338 25.87 -3.12 -7.78
CA LEU A 338 26.27 -3.31 -9.16
C LEU A 338 25.38 -2.44 -10.04
N GLN A 339 25.99 -1.63 -10.89
CA GLN A 339 25.30 -0.76 -11.83
C GLN A 339 25.80 -0.95 -13.25
N ILE A 340 24.94 -0.70 -14.23
CA ILE A 340 25.28 -0.59 -15.65
C ILE A 340 24.54 0.60 -16.24
N ALA A 341 25.23 1.43 -17.02
CA ALA A 341 24.64 2.63 -17.64
C ALA A 341 23.87 3.56 -16.66
N GLY A 342 24.23 3.56 -15.37
CA GLY A 342 23.58 4.34 -14.32
C GLY A 342 22.39 3.66 -13.63
N ALA A 343 21.88 2.53 -14.15
CA ALA A 343 20.85 1.74 -13.50
C ALA A 343 21.45 0.71 -12.54
N GLN A 344 20.84 0.52 -11.36
CA GLN A 344 21.23 -0.53 -10.42
C GLN A 344 20.71 -1.88 -10.88
N LEU A 345 21.63 -2.82 -11.12
CA LEU A 345 21.31 -4.21 -11.47
C LEU A 345 21.11 -5.08 -10.24
N ALA A 346 21.94 -4.90 -9.22
CA ALA A 346 21.91 -5.71 -8.01
C ALA A 346 22.51 -4.97 -6.81
N ARG A 347 22.15 -5.44 -5.61
CA ARG A 347 22.71 -4.98 -4.34
C ARG A 347 22.99 -6.19 -3.44
N THR A 348 24.05 -6.09 -2.65
CA THR A 348 24.43 -7.09 -1.65
C THR A 348 25.12 -6.41 -0.47
N GLU A 349 25.53 -7.16 0.53
CA GLU A 349 26.35 -6.70 1.64
C GLU A 349 27.66 -7.49 1.71
N THR A 350 28.69 -6.89 2.29
CA THR A 350 29.91 -7.62 2.63
C THR A 350 29.60 -8.71 3.65
N THR A 351 30.33 -9.82 3.54
CA THR A 351 30.32 -10.92 4.53
C THR A 351 31.29 -10.64 5.67
N ALA A 352 31.33 -11.52 6.69
CA ALA A 352 32.26 -11.38 7.83
C ALA A 352 33.75 -11.33 7.43
N ASN A 353 34.10 -11.86 6.26
CA ASN A 353 35.45 -11.83 5.71
C ASN A 353 35.69 -10.65 4.74
N GLY A 354 34.71 -9.75 4.62
CA GLY A 354 34.71 -8.57 3.76
C GLY A 354 34.61 -8.81 2.27
N SER A 355 34.30 -10.04 1.86
CA SER A 355 33.97 -10.35 0.48
C SER A 355 32.50 -10.09 0.18
N PHE A 356 32.19 -9.79 -1.08
CA PHE A 356 30.83 -9.67 -1.61
C PHE A 356 30.68 -10.53 -2.88
N THR A 357 29.44 -10.89 -3.21
CA THR A 357 29.09 -11.56 -4.46
C THR A 357 27.76 -11.02 -4.94
N LEU A 358 27.71 -10.63 -6.21
CA LEU A 358 26.56 -10.10 -6.91
C LEU A 358 26.24 -11.04 -8.06
N HIS A 359 24.98 -11.43 -8.18
CA HIS A 359 24.49 -12.33 -9.22
C HIS A 359 23.11 -11.87 -9.66
N THR A 360 22.95 -11.58 -10.95
CA THR A 360 21.68 -11.11 -11.53
C THR A 360 21.65 -11.42 -13.02
N PRO A 361 20.49 -11.77 -13.62
CA PRO A 361 20.36 -11.80 -15.06
C PRO A 361 20.55 -10.39 -15.64
N LEU A 362 21.06 -10.29 -16.88
CA LEU A 362 21.12 -9.02 -17.59
C LEU A 362 19.72 -8.65 -18.12
N PRO A 363 19.17 -7.49 -17.73
CA PRO A 363 17.88 -7.05 -18.20
C PRO A 363 17.96 -6.50 -19.64
N GLU A 364 16.83 -6.50 -20.35
CA GLU A 364 16.78 -6.07 -21.75
C GLU A 364 17.00 -4.57 -21.93
N GLN A 365 16.74 -3.74 -20.91
CA GLN A 365 16.85 -2.27 -20.99
C GLN A 365 18.30 -1.77 -21.11
N VAL A 366 19.26 -2.69 -21.09
CA VAL A 366 20.67 -2.40 -21.30
C VAL A 366 20.99 -2.62 -22.78
N SER A 367 21.23 -1.53 -23.52
CA SER A 367 21.46 -1.68 -24.97
C SER A 367 22.79 -2.35 -25.29
N ALA A 368 22.80 -3.14 -26.38
CA ALA A 368 23.94 -3.88 -26.87
C ALA A 368 25.20 -3.01 -27.12
N GLY A 369 26.37 -3.65 -27.10
CA GLY A 369 27.68 -3.03 -27.33
C GLY A 369 28.55 -2.91 -26.08
N GLU A 370 29.63 -2.13 -26.19
CA GLU A 370 30.58 -1.92 -25.10
C GLU A 370 29.98 -1.04 -23.99
N ARG A 371 30.05 -1.54 -22.76
CA ARG A 371 29.51 -0.95 -21.53
C ARG A 371 30.53 -1.06 -20.41
N GLU A 372 30.17 -0.45 -19.29
CA GLU A 372 30.92 -0.48 -18.05
C GLU A 372 30.02 -1.00 -16.94
N LEU A 373 30.43 -2.07 -16.28
CA LEU A 373 29.88 -2.45 -14.98
C LEU A 373 30.56 -1.60 -13.91
N ARG A 374 29.78 -0.98 -13.05
CA ARG A 374 30.27 -0.19 -11.92
C ARG A 374 29.89 -0.90 -10.64
N VAL A 375 30.89 -1.29 -9.87
CA VAL A 375 30.70 -1.81 -8.53
C VAL A 375 30.97 -0.67 -7.56
N GLY A 376 29.96 -0.26 -6.82
CA GLY A 376 30.01 0.89 -5.93
C GLY A 376 29.73 0.51 -4.48
N LEU A 377 30.45 1.13 -3.55
CA LEU A 377 30.09 1.18 -2.15
C LEU A 377 29.03 2.29 -2.01
N ALA A 378 27.80 1.94 -1.66
CA ALA A 378 26.73 2.92 -1.46
C ALA A 378 26.93 3.61 -0.10
N ALA A 379 27.89 4.53 -0.01
CA ALA A 379 28.36 5.08 1.26
C ALA A 379 28.23 6.60 1.43
N ASP A 380 27.60 7.30 0.49
CA ASP A 380 27.49 8.78 0.53
C ASP A 380 26.77 9.31 1.79
N GLN A 381 26.03 8.44 2.49
CA GLN A 381 25.30 8.72 3.73
C GLN A 381 26.00 8.15 4.98
N PHE A 382 27.13 7.45 4.82
CA PHE A 382 27.79 6.70 5.88
C PHE A 382 29.12 7.30 6.30
N ILE A 383 29.64 6.82 7.43
CA ILE A 383 30.97 7.13 7.93
C ILE A 383 32.08 6.63 6.98
N LEU A 384 31.82 5.66 6.12
CA LEU A 384 32.79 5.19 5.11
C LEU A 384 32.79 6.11 3.90
N GLU A 385 33.96 6.43 3.34
CA GLU A 385 34.02 7.16 2.07
C GLU A 385 33.56 6.24 0.93
N SER A 386 32.77 6.79 -0.01
CA SER A 386 32.34 6.08 -1.22
C SER A 386 33.54 5.63 -2.06
N SER A 387 33.48 4.43 -2.61
CA SER A 387 34.43 3.97 -3.63
C SER A 387 33.69 3.28 -4.76
N THR A 388 34.28 3.33 -5.94
CA THR A 388 33.74 2.68 -7.13
C THR A 388 34.87 2.06 -7.92
N THR A 389 34.61 0.91 -8.51
CA THR A 389 35.50 0.27 -9.46
C THR A 389 34.71 -0.09 -10.72
N THR A 390 35.35 0.09 -11.87
CA THR A 390 34.72 -0.10 -13.18
C THR A 390 35.34 -1.30 -13.87
N ILE A 391 34.50 -2.14 -14.45
CA ILE A 391 34.87 -3.35 -15.16
C ILE A 391 34.37 -3.21 -16.61
N PRO A 392 35.23 -3.42 -17.62
CA PRO A 392 34.78 -3.44 -19.01
C PRO A 392 33.82 -4.60 -19.24
N PHE A 393 32.71 -4.35 -19.93
CA PHE A 393 31.65 -5.32 -20.13
C PHE A 393 31.02 -5.17 -21.52
N SER A 394 30.86 -6.26 -22.25
CA SER A 394 30.27 -6.24 -23.60
C SER A 394 28.87 -6.85 -23.57
N VAL A 395 27.85 -6.06 -23.90
CA VAL A 395 26.48 -6.55 -24.00
C VAL A 395 26.28 -7.14 -25.40
N THR A 396 25.95 -8.43 -25.44
CA THR A 396 25.67 -9.11 -26.70
C THR A 396 24.22 -8.85 -27.09
N SER A 397 24.01 -8.51 -28.36
CA SER A 397 22.67 -8.40 -28.90
C SER A 397 22.03 -9.80 -28.96
N THR A 398 20.79 -9.93 -28.50
CA THR A 398 20.04 -11.19 -28.51
C THR A 398 19.05 -11.17 -29.66
N PRO A 399 19.23 -12.01 -30.70
CA PRO A 399 18.31 -12.08 -31.83
C PRO A 399 16.89 -12.47 -31.41
N THR A 400 15.89 -11.88 -32.06
CA THR A 400 14.47 -12.21 -31.86
C THR A 400 13.86 -12.83 -33.11
N VAL A 401 12.85 -13.67 -32.89
CA VAL A 401 12.08 -14.35 -33.93
C VAL A 401 10.63 -13.91 -33.77
N LEU A 402 10.12 -13.23 -34.79
CA LEU A 402 8.73 -12.79 -34.87
C LEU A 402 8.01 -13.61 -35.96
N THR A 403 6.83 -14.12 -35.64
CA THR A 403 5.97 -14.82 -36.59
C THR A 403 4.68 -14.04 -36.79
N VAL A 404 4.02 -14.27 -37.92
CA VAL A 404 2.69 -13.75 -38.22
C VAL A 404 1.93 -14.80 -39.03
N GLU A 405 0.68 -15.04 -38.65
CA GLU A 405 -0.26 -15.93 -39.31
C GLU A 405 -1.63 -15.25 -39.39
N LEU A 406 -2.35 -15.52 -40.46
CA LEU A 406 -3.73 -15.07 -40.66
C LEU A 406 -4.65 -16.24 -40.39
N ASP A 407 -5.59 -16.07 -39.46
CA ASP A 407 -6.65 -17.04 -39.29
C ASP A 407 -7.76 -16.75 -40.30
N GLN A 408 -7.82 -17.59 -41.34
CA GLN A 408 -8.79 -17.50 -42.42
C GLN A 408 -10.04 -18.37 -42.17
N THR A 409 -10.15 -18.99 -40.99
CA THR A 409 -11.30 -19.87 -40.68
C THR A 409 -12.53 -19.13 -40.17
N GLU A 410 -12.43 -17.83 -39.88
CA GLU A 410 -13.60 -17.00 -39.58
C GLU A 410 -14.26 -16.49 -40.87
N ALA A 411 -15.51 -16.89 -41.06
CA ALA A 411 -16.39 -16.49 -42.16
C ALA A 411 -16.94 -15.06 -42.00
N ASP A 412 -16.15 -14.14 -41.43
CA ASP A 412 -16.51 -12.75 -41.27
C ASP A 412 -15.82 -11.91 -42.35
N ASP A 413 -16.58 -11.50 -43.37
CA ASP A 413 -16.06 -10.73 -44.51
C ASP A 413 -15.52 -9.35 -44.09
N GLN A 414 -15.85 -8.89 -42.88
CA GLN A 414 -15.50 -7.56 -42.35
C GLN A 414 -14.16 -7.52 -41.62
N ASN A 415 -13.70 -8.62 -41.02
CA ASN A 415 -12.53 -8.61 -40.13
C ASN A 415 -11.44 -9.57 -40.60
N VAL A 416 -10.20 -9.26 -40.22
CA VAL A 416 -9.03 -10.11 -40.45
C VAL A 416 -8.37 -10.42 -39.11
N SER A 417 -8.43 -11.68 -38.68
CA SER A 417 -7.76 -12.16 -37.47
C SER A 417 -6.29 -12.44 -37.75
N ILE A 418 -5.43 -11.84 -36.94
CA ILE A 418 -3.98 -11.92 -37.06
C ILE A 418 -3.45 -12.47 -35.74
N ALA A 419 -2.59 -13.47 -35.81
CA ALA A 419 -1.91 -14.02 -34.65
C ALA A 419 -0.44 -14.24 -34.96
N GLY A 420 0.39 -14.30 -33.91
CA GLY A 420 1.78 -14.64 -34.05
C GLY A 420 2.46 -14.77 -32.70
N THR A 421 3.78 -14.97 -32.73
CA THR A 421 4.62 -15.12 -31.55
C THR A 421 5.88 -14.30 -31.68
N LEU A 422 6.35 -13.75 -30.58
CA LEU A 422 7.65 -13.11 -30.43
C LEU A 422 8.48 -13.88 -29.39
N THR A 423 9.60 -14.44 -29.82
CA THR A 423 10.54 -15.14 -28.94
C THR A 423 11.96 -14.66 -29.19
N THR A 424 12.89 -14.99 -28.29
CA THR A 424 14.31 -14.99 -28.64
C THR A 424 14.60 -16.12 -29.63
N GLU A 425 15.75 -16.09 -30.32
CA GLU A 425 16.20 -17.22 -31.15
C GLU A 425 16.39 -18.52 -30.33
N GLY A 426 16.67 -18.39 -29.04
CA GLY A 426 16.72 -19.51 -28.08
C GLY A 426 15.35 -20.09 -27.71
N GLY A 427 14.25 -19.51 -28.18
CA GLY A 427 12.88 -19.94 -27.90
C GLY A 427 12.30 -19.41 -26.58
N GLU A 428 12.94 -18.44 -25.94
CA GLU A 428 12.40 -17.79 -24.74
C GLU A 428 11.28 -16.81 -25.14
N PRO A 429 10.06 -16.93 -24.59
CA PRO A 429 8.95 -16.05 -24.93
C PRO A 429 9.19 -14.64 -24.41
N LEU A 430 8.83 -13.63 -25.23
CA LEU A 430 8.94 -12.23 -24.87
C LEU A 430 7.55 -11.65 -24.60
N ALA A 431 7.13 -11.69 -23.34
CA ALA A 431 5.85 -11.16 -22.87
C ALA A 431 5.86 -9.65 -22.74
N ASP A 432 4.68 -9.01 -22.82
CA ASP A 432 4.46 -7.58 -22.63
C ASP A 432 5.36 -6.73 -23.55
N ARG A 433 5.48 -7.15 -24.81
CA ARG A 433 6.23 -6.42 -25.84
C ARG A 433 5.28 -5.88 -26.88
N SER A 434 5.38 -4.58 -27.13
CA SER A 434 4.62 -3.93 -28.19
C SER A 434 5.16 -4.34 -29.57
N VAL A 435 4.27 -4.88 -30.39
CA VAL A 435 4.50 -5.28 -31.77
C VAL A 435 3.64 -4.39 -32.66
N GLN A 436 4.25 -3.78 -33.67
CA GLN A 436 3.59 -2.83 -34.57
C GLN A 436 3.20 -3.52 -35.88
N LEU A 437 1.95 -3.36 -36.29
CA LEU A 437 1.41 -3.82 -37.57
C LEU A 437 1.33 -2.64 -38.53
N GLN A 438 1.79 -2.81 -39.76
CA GLN A 438 1.81 -1.75 -40.76
C GLN A 438 1.55 -2.25 -42.19
N PHE A 439 1.01 -1.36 -43.01
CA PHE A 439 0.87 -1.52 -44.47
C PHE A 439 1.66 -0.43 -45.18
N ALA A 440 2.59 -0.80 -46.07
CA ALA A 440 3.41 0.15 -46.83
C ALA A 440 3.99 1.27 -45.94
N ASP A 441 4.62 0.87 -44.83
CA ASP A 441 5.22 1.75 -43.80
C ASP A 441 4.26 2.66 -43.03
N THR A 442 2.94 2.48 -43.20
CA THR A 442 1.92 3.17 -42.40
C THR A 442 1.44 2.26 -41.26
N PRO A 443 1.67 2.63 -39.99
CA PRO A 443 1.23 1.84 -38.86
C PRO A 443 -0.29 1.84 -38.74
N VAL A 444 -0.87 0.66 -38.53
CA VAL A 444 -2.33 0.46 -38.44
C VAL A 444 -2.79 -0.07 -37.10
N ALA A 445 -1.94 -0.81 -36.39
CA ALA A 445 -2.22 -1.27 -35.04
C ALA A 445 -0.92 -1.52 -34.26
N THR A 446 -1.03 -1.47 -32.93
CA THR A 446 -0.01 -1.95 -32.01
C THR A 446 -0.67 -2.95 -31.09
N VAL A 447 -0.03 -4.09 -30.87
CA VAL A 447 -0.53 -5.17 -30.00
C VAL A 447 0.58 -5.60 -29.06
N GLU A 448 0.23 -5.98 -27.84
CA GLU A 448 1.19 -6.52 -26.88
C GLU A 448 1.16 -8.05 -26.90
N THR A 449 2.33 -8.64 -26.67
CA THR A 449 2.47 -10.08 -26.48
C THR A 449 2.05 -10.49 -25.08
N ASP A 450 1.42 -11.66 -24.97
CA ASP A 450 1.04 -12.25 -23.69
C ASP A 450 2.23 -12.95 -22.99
N ALA A 451 1.97 -13.55 -21.82
CA ALA A 451 2.95 -14.30 -21.03
C ALA A 451 3.67 -15.44 -21.79
N THR A 452 3.11 -15.92 -22.90
CA THR A 452 3.70 -16.94 -23.77
C THR A 452 4.43 -16.37 -24.98
N GLY A 453 4.53 -15.04 -25.08
CA GLY A 453 5.06 -14.32 -26.23
C GLY A 453 4.11 -14.30 -27.42
N ALA A 454 2.88 -14.78 -27.27
CA ALA A 454 1.90 -14.79 -28.36
C ALA A 454 1.14 -13.47 -28.42
N TYR A 455 0.73 -13.04 -29.61
CA TYR A 455 -0.15 -11.89 -29.78
C TYR A 455 -1.29 -12.24 -30.71
N ARG A 456 -2.44 -11.59 -30.53
CA ARG A 456 -3.60 -11.71 -31.41
C ARG A 456 -4.31 -10.37 -31.53
N THR A 457 -4.72 -10.02 -32.74
CA THR A 457 -5.51 -8.82 -32.99
C THR A 457 -6.46 -9.04 -34.18
N THR A 458 -7.47 -8.19 -34.29
CA THR A 458 -8.40 -8.17 -35.42
C THR A 458 -8.35 -6.81 -36.09
N LEU A 459 -8.22 -6.78 -37.41
CA LEU A 459 -8.26 -5.56 -38.21
C LEU A 459 -9.54 -5.52 -39.03
N ASP A 460 -10.24 -4.39 -39.01
CA ASP A 460 -11.34 -4.12 -39.93
C ASP A 460 -10.80 -3.99 -41.35
N ARG A 461 -11.33 -4.78 -42.27
CA ARG A 461 -10.93 -4.81 -43.68
C ARG A 461 -11.10 -3.46 -44.36
N ALA A 462 -12.03 -2.61 -43.90
CA ALA A 462 -12.21 -1.25 -44.40
C ALA A 462 -11.03 -0.32 -44.08
N THR A 463 -10.22 -0.64 -43.07
CA THR A 463 -9.02 0.12 -42.70
C THR A 463 -7.78 -0.28 -43.51
N ILE A 464 -7.85 -1.40 -44.24
CA ILE A 464 -6.77 -1.90 -45.07
C ILE A 464 -6.82 -1.17 -46.42
N PRO A 465 -5.75 -0.48 -46.85
CA PRO A 465 -5.73 0.18 -48.15
C PRO A 465 -5.97 -0.81 -49.30
N GLU A 466 -6.78 -0.46 -50.31
CA GLU A 466 -7.11 -1.37 -51.42
C GLU A 466 -5.90 -1.88 -52.21
N GLU A 467 -4.80 -1.11 -52.21
CA GLU A 467 -3.54 -1.47 -52.86
C GLU A 467 -2.57 -2.22 -51.94
N ALA A 468 -2.87 -2.34 -50.64
CA ALA A 468 -2.01 -3.01 -49.67
C ALA A 468 -2.08 -4.54 -49.82
N ARG A 469 -0.95 -5.15 -50.20
CA ARG A 469 -0.84 -6.60 -50.43
C ARG A 469 -0.06 -7.34 -49.36
N THR A 470 0.74 -6.62 -48.58
CA THR A 470 1.66 -7.19 -47.60
C THR A 470 1.44 -6.50 -46.26
N LEU A 471 1.03 -7.27 -45.26
CA LEU A 471 1.07 -6.88 -43.87
C LEU A 471 2.51 -7.10 -43.38
N THR A 472 3.12 -6.06 -42.84
CA THR A 472 4.40 -6.15 -42.14
C THR A 472 4.14 -6.01 -40.65
N VAL A 473 4.66 -6.95 -39.87
CA VAL A 473 4.63 -6.93 -38.41
C VAL A 473 6.07 -6.72 -37.94
N GLN A 474 6.29 -5.74 -37.07
CA GLN A 474 7.62 -5.33 -36.63
C GLN A 474 7.70 -5.26 -35.11
N PHE A 475 8.78 -5.83 -34.58
CA PHE A 475 9.27 -5.58 -33.23
C PHE A 475 10.57 -4.78 -33.34
N ALA A 476 10.60 -3.56 -32.79
CA ALA A 476 11.74 -2.65 -32.89
C ALA A 476 12.02 -1.97 -31.54
N PRO A 477 12.63 -2.67 -30.57
CA PRO A 477 12.84 -2.13 -29.24
C PRO A 477 13.91 -1.04 -29.26
N THR A 478 13.66 0.07 -28.54
CA THR A 478 14.63 1.16 -28.39
C THR A 478 15.41 1.02 -27.11
N GLY A 479 16.73 1.22 -27.16
CA GLY A 479 17.59 1.17 -25.97
C GLY A 479 17.79 -0.25 -25.41
N SER A 480 17.44 -1.29 -26.16
CA SER A 480 17.45 -2.69 -25.70
C SER A 480 18.66 -3.50 -26.17
N SER A 481 18.96 -4.61 -25.47
CA SER A 481 19.84 -5.68 -25.95
C SER A 481 19.16 -6.65 -26.92
N LEU A 482 17.83 -6.60 -27.05
CA LEU A 482 17.09 -7.42 -28.01
C LEU A 482 17.21 -6.82 -29.42
N GLU A 483 17.44 -7.67 -30.42
CA GLU A 483 17.42 -7.24 -31.82
C GLU A 483 15.99 -7.04 -32.32
N ALA A 484 15.82 -6.10 -33.26
CA ALA A 484 14.58 -5.92 -33.98
C ALA A 484 14.29 -7.13 -34.89
N SER A 485 13.03 -7.50 -35.01
CA SER A 485 12.58 -8.55 -35.93
C SER A 485 11.36 -8.09 -36.72
N THR A 486 11.17 -8.69 -37.89
CA THR A 486 10.08 -8.33 -38.80
C THR A 486 9.56 -9.58 -39.47
N ALA A 487 8.24 -9.67 -39.59
CA ALA A 487 7.55 -10.76 -40.26
C ALA A 487 6.57 -10.19 -41.27
N GLU A 488 6.46 -10.81 -42.44
CA GLU A 488 5.58 -10.35 -43.51
C GLU A 488 4.58 -11.43 -43.88
N GLN A 489 3.33 -11.02 -44.12
CA GLN A 489 2.28 -11.89 -44.59
C GLN A 489 1.54 -11.23 -45.75
N THR A 490 1.31 -12.00 -46.81
CA THR A 490 0.50 -11.51 -47.94
C THR A 490 -0.98 -11.72 -47.66
N LEU A 491 -1.77 -10.67 -47.87
CA LEU A 491 -3.22 -10.75 -47.78
C LEU A 491 -3.79 -11.35 -49.07
N PRO A 492 -4.66 -12.37 -48.99
CA PRO A 492 -5.38 -12.83 -50.17
C PRO A 492 -6.32 -11.71 -50.64
N VAL A 493 -6.09 -11.20 -51.86
CA VAL A 493 -7.04 -10.33 -52.54
C VAL A 493 -8.34 -11.11 -52.72
N SER A 494 -9.41 -10.61 -52.12
CA SER A 494 -10.76 -11.12 -52.37
C SER A 494 -11.11 -10.82 -53.83
N SER A 495 -10.81 -11.76 -54.73
CA SER A 495 -11.42 -11.76 -56.05
C SER A 495 -12.90 -12.07 -55.84
N MET A 496 -13.73 -11.05 -55.80
CA MET A 496 -15.17 -11.19 -55.88
C MET A 496 -15.48 -11.80 -57.26
N SER A 497 -15.50 -13.13 -57.34
CA SER A 497 -15.78 -13.85 -58.58
C SER A 497 -17.29 -14.10 -58.66
N PRO A 498 -18.02 -13.49 -59.61
CA PRO A 498 -19.38 -13.89 -59.87
C PRO A 498 -19.34 -15.17 -60.70
N PHE A 499 -19.78 -16.29 -60.11
CA PHE A 499 -20.12 -17.55 -60.78
C PHE A 499 -19.05 -18.17 -61.70
N GLY A 500 -18.36 -19.22 -61.22
CA GLY A 500 -17.53 -20.09 -62.04
C GLY A 500 -17.64 -21.55 -61.59
N ARG A 501 -18.21 -22.40 -62.45
CA ARG A 501 -18.53 -23.80 -62.20
C ARG A 501 -17.32 -24.66 -61.82
N SER A 502 -17.60 -25.65 -60.98
CA SER A 502 -16.83 -26.86 -60.73
C SER A 502 -16.24 -27.46 -62.03
N THR A 503 -14.92 -27.65 -62.04
CA THR A 503 -14.26 -28.71 -62.80
C THR A 503 -13.24 -29.40 -61.92
N LEU A 504 -13.57 -30.63 -61.52
CA LEU A 504 -12.66 -31.65 -61.04
C LEU A 504 -11.54 -31.87 -62.05
N VAL A 505 -10.28 -31.63 -61.65
CA VAL A 505 -9.12 -32.29 -62.23
C VAL A 505 -8.31 -32.86 -61.08
N GLY A 506 -8.22 -34.19 -61.06
CA GLY A 506 -7.47 -34.95 -60.07
C GLY A 506 -5.97 -34.72 -60.19
N GLY A 507 -5.31 -34.79 -59.04
CA GLY A 507 -3.86 -34.84 -58.91
C GLY A 507 -3.55 -35.44 -57.55
N ALA A 508 -3.48 -36.78 -57.50
CA ALA A 508 -3.01 -37.52 -56.35
C ALA A 508 -1.49 -37.36 -56.21
N VAL A 509 -1.01 -36.94 -55.04
CA VAL A 509 0.24 -37.42 -54.45
C VAL A 509 0.03 -37.58 -52.94
N THR A 510 0.04 -38.84 -52.51
CA THR A 510 0.13 -39.33 -51.13
C THR A 510 1.51 -39.10 -50.53
N LEU A 511 1.63 -38.81 -49.22
CA LEU A 511 2.15 -39.73 -48.20
C LEU A 511 2.29 -39.12 -46.78
N LEU A 512 1.54 -39.74 -45.84
CA LEU A 512 1.84 -40.13 -44.43
C LEU A 512 2.34 -39.08 -43.42
N VAL A 513 1.54 -38.72 -42.38
CA VAL A 513 1.28 -39.41 -41.08
C VAL A 513 2.53 -39.36 -40.18
N ILE A 514 2.50 -38.71 -39.01
CA ILE A 514 2.12 -39.33 -37.71
C ILE A 514 1.23 -38.41 -36.85
N SER A 515 0.09 -38.98 -36.50
CA SER A 515 -0.87 -38.64 -35.45
C SER A 515 -0.34 -38.91 -34.04
N GLY A 516 -0.77 -38.10 -33.07
CA GLY A 516 -0.61 -38.38 -31.64
C GLY A 516 -1.60 -37.61 -30.79
N LEU A 517 -2.91 -37.87 -30.99
CA LEU A 517 -3.98 -37.37 -30.14
C LEU A 517 -4.62 -38.58 -29.46
N THR A 518 -4.50 -38.67 -28.13
CA THR A 518 -5.34 -39.54 -27.31
C THR A 518 -6.07 -38.70 -26.28
N LEU A 519 -7.38 -38.57 -26.50
CA LEU A 519 -8.37 -38.23 -25.48
C LEU A 519 -8.64 -39.47 -24.64
N VAL A 520 -8.53 -39.34 -23.32
CA VAL A 520 -9.18 -40.25 -22.37
C VAL A 520 -10.09 -39.40 -21.50
N TRP A 521 -11.39 -39.66 -21.61
CA TRP A 521 -12.39 -39.23 -20.65
C TRP A 521 -12.95 -40.48 -20.01
N TRP A 522 -12.88 -40.59 -18.69
CA TRP A 522 -13.96 -41.19 -17.91
C TRP A 522 -13.97 -40.68 -16.47
N ARG A 523 -15.19 -40.64 -15.96
CA ARG A 523 -15.67 -40.11 -14.67
C ARG A 523 -15.73 -41.23 -13.62
N ASN A 524 -15.84 -40.81 -12.36
CA ASN A 524 -16.17 -41.55 -11.11
C ASN A 524 -14.93 -41.94 -10.28
N GLY A 525 -14.86 -41.74 -8.96
CA GLY A 525 -15.79 -41.16 -8.00
C GLY A 525 -15.22 -41.28 -6.57
N THR A 526 -15.57 -40.30 -5.71
CA THR A 526 -15.77 -40.36 -4.25
C THR A 526 -14.71 -40.94 -3.28
N VAL A 527 -14.73 -40.36 -2.07
CA VAL A 527 -14.09 -40.76 -0.78
C VAL A 527 -12.66 -40.18 -0.63
N TRP A 528 -12.41 -39.14 0.17
CA TRP A 528 -12.62 -39.08 1.61
C TRP A 528 -13.30 -37.78 2.09
N GLY A 529 -14.35 -37.97 2.89
CA GLY A 529 -14.80 -37.01 3.88
C GLY A 529 -14.48 -37.50 5.29
N GLN A 530 -14.49 -36.55 6.22
CA GLN A 530 -14.73 -36.68 7.67
C GLN A 530 -13.54 -37.07 8.58
N LEU A 531 -13.13 -36.10 9.42
CA LEU A 531 -13.43 -36.11 10.87
C LEU A 531 -13.32 -34.67 11.42
N TRP A 532 -14.40 -33.88 11.43
CA TRP A 532 -15.44 -33.72 12.45
C TRP A 532 -15.15 -32.71 13.57
N SER A 533 -15.92 -31.63 13.50
CA SER A 533 -16.46 -30.85 14.60
C SER A 533 -17.29 -31.69 15.58
N ARG A 534 -17.18 -31.37 16.87
CA ARG A 534 -18.25 -31.35 17.91
C ARG A 534 -17.73 -30.35 18.97
N VAL A 535 -18.48 -29.38 19.47
CA VAL A 535 -19.79 -29.49 20.12
C VAL A 535 -20.55 -28.16 20.00
N THR A 536 -21.70 -28.17 19.34
CA THR A 536 -22.88 -27.41 19.77
C THR A 536 -24.12 -28.26 19.49
N GLY A 537 -24.82 -28.63 20.55
CA GLY A 537 -26.23 -29.01 20.52
C GLY A 537 -26.96 -28.02 21.44
N GLY A 538 -28.21 -27.67 21.25
CA GLY A 538 -29.22 -28.09 20.28
C GLY A 538 -30.54 -27.40 20.62
N ASN A 539 -31.43 -27.41 19.63
CA ASN A 539 -32.90 -27.32 19.71
C ASN A 539 -33.60 -26.13 20.40
N SER A 540 -34.40 -25.41 19.60
CA SER A 540 -35.90 -25.37 19.67
C SER A 540 -36.41 -24.58 18.44
N SER A 541 -36.97 -25.19 17.38
CA SER A 541 -38.37 -25.64 17.18
C SER A 541 -39.38 -24.54 16.76
N ALA A 542 -40.00 -24.77 15.58
CA ALA A 542 -41.35 -24.39 15.10
C ALA A 542 -41.57 -23.15 14.17
N GLN A 543 -41.48 -23.38 12.84
CA GLN A 543 -42.51 -23.30 11.75
C GLN A 543 -43.82 -22.43 11.93
N PRO A 544 -44.58 -22.11 10.85
CA PRO A 544 -44.48 -20.97 9.91
C PRO A 544 -45.80 -20.16 9.77
N ALA A 545 -45.79 -19.10 8.95
CA ALA A 545 -46.83 -18.70 7.98
C ALA A 545 -47.10 -17.19 7.92
N ALA A 546 -46.90 -16.62 6.73
CA ALA A 546 -47.84 -15.79 5.96
C ALA A 546 -47.11 -14.66 5.20
N THR A 547 -47.02 -14.80 3.88
CA THR A 547 -47.00 -13.69 2.90
C THR A 547 -48.34 -12.92 2.98
N PRO A 548 -48.55 -11.73 2.34
CA PRO A 548 -47.74 -11.06 1.30
C PRO A 548 -47.62 -9.51 1.44
N ARG A 549 -46.68 -8.90 0.71
CA ARG A 549 -46.98 -7.84 -0.29
C ARG A 549 -45.74 -7.39 -1.05
N GLU A 550 -45.80 -7.58 -2.36
CA GLU A 550 -45.03 -6.83 -3.34
C GLU A 550 -45.31 -5.33 -3.17
N GLY A 551 -44.26 -4.57 -2.88
CA GLY A 551 -44.19 -3.13 -3.07
C GLY A 551 -42.98 -2.90 -3.97
N SER A 552 -43.24 -2.60 -5.24
CA SER A 552 -42.22 -2.27 -6.23
C SER A 552 -41.43 -1.03 -5.79
N SER A 553 -40.16 -1.21 -5.44
CA SER A 553 -39.17 -0.13 -5.43
C SER A 553 -38.31 -0.27 -6.68
N THR A 554 -38.51 0.68 -7.59
CA THR A 554 -37.74 0.92 -8.80
C THR A 554 -36.24 0.91 -8.46
N GLY A 555 -35.49 -0.01 -9.05
CA GLY A 555 -34.04 -0.04 -8.95
C GLY A 555 -33.44 1.23 -9.56
N ALA A 556 -32.64 1.95 -8.78
CA ALA A 556 -31.68 2.92 -9.29
C ALA A 556 -30.54 2.16 -10.01
N PRO A 557 -29.93 2.71 -11.06
CA PRO A 557 -28.93 2.00 -11.84
C PRO A 557 -27.62 1.86 -11.04
N ALA A 558 -27.09 0.64 -10.97
CA ALA A 558 -25.77 0.32 -10.39
C ALA A 558 -24.61 1.11 -11.03
N ALA A 559 -24.83 1.73 -12.20
CA ALA A 559 -23.84 2.55 -12.89
C ALA A 559 -23.61 3.93 -12.23
N ALA A 560 -24.55 4.45 -11.46
CA ALA A 560 -24.38 5.76 -10.79
C ALA A 560 -23.46 5.67 -9.56
N VAL A 561 -23.44 4.51 -8.90
CA VAL A 561 -22.66 4.29 -7.66
C VAL A 561 -21.17 4.14 -7.97
N ALA A 562 -20.82 3.42 -9.04
CA ALA A 562 -19.43 3.22 -9.47
C ALA A 562 -18.75 4.53 -9.92
N SER A 563 -19.48 5.40 -10.65
CA SER A 563 -18.92 6.67 -11.13
C SER A 563 -18.68 7.71 -10.01
N ALA A 564 -19.38 7.60 -8.88
CA ALA A 564 -19.20 8.50 -7.73
C ALA A 564 -18.02 8.07 -6.82
N SER A 565 -17.72 6.76 -6.77
CA SER A 565 -16.57 6.22 -6.05
C SER A 565 -15.24 6.60 -6.72
N ASP A 566 -15.19 6.57 -8.05
CA ASP A 566 -14.00 6.94 -8.82
C ASP A 566 -13.68 8.43 -8.72
N SER A 567 -14.68 9.31 -8.74
CA SER A 567 -14.46 10.77 -8.57
C SER A 567 -13.91 11.12 -7.19
N THR A 568 -14.43 10.48 -6.14
CA THR A 568 -13.98 10.71 -4.76
C THR A 568 -12.53 10.23 -4.56
N SER A 569 -12.13 9.13 -5.18
CA SER A 569 -10.75 8.63 -5.10
C SER A 569 -9.76 9.56 -5.82
N SER A 570 -10.12 10.10 -6.99
CA SER A 570 -9.26 11.05 -7.71
C SER A 570 -8.99 12.34 -6.95
N ASP A 571 -9.98 12.85 -6.22
CA ASP A 571 -9.85 14.09 -5.44
C ASP A 571 -8.87 13.92 -4.27
N PHE A 572 -8.95 12.78 -3.56
CA PHE A 572 -7.99 12.46 -2.50
C PHE A 572 -6.55 12.32 -3.00
N ILE A 573 -6.34 11.82 -4.22
CA ILE A 573 -5.01 11.73 -4.85
C ILE A 573 -4.44 13.14 -5.12
N GLU A 574 -5.27 14.06 -5.63
CA GLU A 574 -4.85 15.44 -5.88
C GLU A 574 -4.51 16.18 -4.58
N ARG A 575 -5.31 15.96 -3.52
CA ARG A 575 -5.07 16.52 -2.19
C ARG A 575 -3.81 15.97 -1.53
N ALA A 576 -3.55 14.67 -1.68
CA ALA A 576 -2.32 14.05 -1.21
C ALA A 576 -1.07 14.69 -1.84
N ARG A 577 -1.11 14.99 -3.14
CA ARG A 577 -0.05 15.73 -3.84
C ARG A 577 0.09 17.16 -3.33
N THR A 578 -1.02 17.89 -3.22
CA THR A 578 -1.04 19.29 -2.76
C THR A 578 -0.47 19.44 -1.35
N THR A 579 -0.83 18.55 -0.43
CA THR A 579 -0.34 18.57 0.95
C THR A 579 1.11 18.14 1.09
N LEU A 580 1.57 17.21 0.22
CA LEU A 580 2.99 16.87 0.12
C LEU A 580 3.82 18.08 -0.33
N ASP A 581 3.35 18.80 -1.34
CA ASP A 581 4.01 20.01 -1.86
C ASP A 581 4.01 21.16 -0.83
N ALA A 582 2.99 21.22 0.02
CA ALA A 582 2.92 22.16 1.15
C ALA A 582 3.84 21.77 2.33
N GLY A 583 4.57 20.65 2.24
CA GLY A 583 5.49 20.19 3.27
C GLY A 583 4.83 19.50 4.45
N ASN A 584 3.63 18.93 4.27
CA ASN A 584 2.91 18.17 5.29
C ASN A 584 2.83 16.67 4.90
N PRO A 585 3.90 15.89 5.12
CA PRO A 585 3.98 14.50 4.67
C PRO A 585 2.97 13.59 5.37
N ASP A 586 2.63 13.84 6.63
CA ASP A 586 1.65 13.03 7.37
C ASP A 586 0.24 13.21 6.80
N ALA A 587 -0.15 14.45 6.48
CA ALA A 587 -1.43 14.71 5.83
C ALA A 587 -1.49 14.08 4.43
N ALA A 588 -0.40 14.17 3.66
CA ALA A 588 -0.31 13.58 2.33
C ALA A 588 -0.55 12.06 2.35
N VAL A 589 0.08 11.36 3.30
CA VAL A 589 -0.09 9.91 3.46
C VAL A 589 -1.50 9.54 3.94
N ARG A 590 -2.12 10.37 4.78
CA ARG A 590 -3.52 10.15 5.21
C ARG A 590 -4.50 10.25 4.05
N PHE A 591 -4.37 11.29 3.21
CA PHE A 591 -5.19 11.42 2.00
C PHE A 591 -4.90 10.31 0.98
N ALA A 592 -3.64 9.89 0.84
CA ALA A 592 -3.27 8.74 0.02
C ALA A 592 -3.99 7.46 0.47
N TYR A 593 -3.98 7.19 1.78
CA TYR A 593 -4.64 6.02 2.34
C TYR A 593 -6.16 6.08 2.20
N ALA A 594 -6.78 7.26 2.42
CA ALA A 594 -8.21 7.45 2.20
C ALA A 594 -8.62 7.16 0.76
N ALA A 595 -7.83 7.62 -0.23
CA ALA A 595 -8.05 7.32 -1.65
C ALA A 595 -8.06 5.81 -1.94
N PHE A 596 -7.11 5.07 -1.36
CA PHE A 596 -7.04 3.61 -1.46
C PHE A 596 -8.23 2.94 -0.77
N ARG A 597 -8.54 3.34 0.45
CA ARG A 597 -9.60 2.73 1.28
C ARG A 597 -10.99 2.88 0.67
N ALA A 598 -11.27 4.03 0.06
CA ALA A 598 -12.52 4.27 -0.66
C ALA A 598 -12.78 3.23 -1.77
N ARG A 599 -11.71 2.71 -2.39
CA ARG A 599 -11.77 1.65 -3.43
C ARG A 599 -11.68 0.25 -2.85
N ALA A 600 -10.90 0.06 -1.79
CA ALA A 600 -10.62 -1.25 -1.21
C ALA A 600 -11.77 -1.81 -0.34
N THR A 601 -12.77 -1.00 -0.01
CA THR A 601 -13.91 -1.39 0.82
C THR A 601 -15.04 -1.96 -0.04
N PRO A 602 -15.43 -3.25 0.10
CA PRO A 602 -16.55 -3.82 -0.62
C PRO A 602 -17.90 -3.28 -0.11
N PRO A 603 -18.94 -3.24 -0.97
CA PRO A 603 -20.23 -2.63 -0.64
C PRO A 603 -21.03 -3.34 0.47
N ASP A 604 -20.66 -4.57 0.86
CA ASP A 604 -21.34 -5.38 1.88
C ASP A 604 -20.42 -5.71 3.09
N ALA A 605 -19.48 -4.82 3.46
CA ALA A 605 -18.62 -5.06 4.61
C ALA A 605 -19.41 -4.98 5.94
N ASP A 606 -19.62 -6.13 6.60
CA ASP A 606 -20.42 -6.25 7.83
C ASP A 606 -19.83 -5.50 9.05
N LEU A 607 -18.54 -5.12 9.03
CA LEU A 607 -17.86 -4.33 10.07
C LEU A 607 -16.77 -3.43 9.45
N PRO A 608 -16.51 -2.23 9.99
CA PRO A 608 -15.38 -1.41 9.59
C PRO A 608 -14.07 -2.04 10.07
N GLU A 609 -13.24 -2.39 9.10
CA GLU A 609 -11.92 -2.99 9.30
C GLU A 609 -10.88 -1.93 9.70
N THR A 610 -9.90 -2.35 10.49
CA THR A 610 -8.65 -1.61 10.72
C THR A 610 -7.80 -1.56 9.44
N HIS A 611 -6.83 -0.64 9.37
CA HIS A 611 -5.99 -0.52 8.19
C HIS A 611 -5.19 -1.80 7.85
N TRP A 612 -4.78 -2.55 8.87
CA TRP A 612 -4.13 -3.84 8.72
C TRP A 612 -5.11 -4.95 8.30
N GLU A 613 -6.35 -4.95 8.77
CA GLU A 613 -7.36 -5.91 8.28
C GLU A 613 -7.74 -5.66 6.81
N VAL A 614 -7.77 -4.40 6.38
CA VAL A 614 -7.92 -4.05 4.96
C VAL A 614 -6.73 -4.59 4.14
N TYR A 615 -5.51 -4.46 4.65
CA TYR A 615 -4.32 -5.05 4.02
C TYR A 615 -4.38 -6.57 3.98
N ASP A 616 -4.68 -7.24 5.10
CA ASP A 616 -4.74 -8.71 5.19
C ASP A 616 -5.77 -9.28 4.21
N ARG A 617 -6.92 -8.61 4.06
CA ARG A 617 -7.91 -8.96 3.04
C ARG A 617 -7.38 -8.75 1.63
N TRP A 618 -6.72 -7.61 1.38
CA TRP A 618 -6.16 -7.30 0.07
C TRP A 618 -5.09 -8.31 -0.35
N GLU A 619 -4.22 -8.70 0.58
CA GLU A 619 -3.19 -9.72 0.40
C GLU A 619 -3.80 -11.11 0.15
N ALA A 620 -4.90 -11.46 0.82
CA ALA A 620 -5.60 -12.73 0.62
C ALA A 620 -6.17 -12.92 -0.80
N LEU A 621 -6.25 -11.85 -1.60
CA LEU A 621 -6.66 -11.90 -3.01
C LEU A 621 -5.50 -12.20 -3.99
N ASP A 622 -4.28 -12.44 -3.49
CA ASP A 622 -3.07 -12.80 -4.25
C ASP A 622 -2.76 -11.83 -5.40
N ARG A 623 -2.87 -10.52 -5.11
CA ARG A 623 -2.65 -9.45 -6.09
C ARG A 623 -1.17 -9.04 -6.17
N SER A 624 -0.71 -8.70 -7.38
CA SER A 624 0.68 -8.26 -7.64
C SER A 624 1.07 -6.96 -6.92
N ASP A 625 0.09 -6.16 -6.51
CA ASP A 625 0.23 -4.88 -5.83
C ASP A 625 0.33 -4.99 -4.29
N SER A 626 0.24 -6.19 -3.71
CA SER A 626 0.21 -6.40 -2.24
C SER A 626 1.41 -5.75 -1.52
N SER A 627 2.61 -5.81 -2.11
CA SER A 627 3.79 -5.17 -1.52
C SER A 627 3.73 -3.63 -1.48
N GLN A 628 3.01 -3.03 -2.42
CA GLN A 628 2.80 -1.58 -2.50
C GLN A 628 1.71 -1.15 -1.50
N VAL A 629 0.65 -1.96 -1.35
CA VAL A 629 -0.38 -1.76 -0.31
C VAL A 629 0.20 -1.93 1.09
N TYR A 630 1.12 -2.88 1.29
CA TYR A 630 1.86 -3.01 2.55
C TYR A 630 2.64 -1.73 2.89
N GLN A 631 3.34 -1.14 1.91
CA GLN A 631 4.09 0.10 2.09
C GLN A 631 3.18 1.30 2.39
N LEU A 632 2.06 1.42 1.67
CA LEU A 632 1.05 2.45 1.94
C LEU A 632 0.44 2.29 3.34
N THR A 633 0.10 1.07 3.74
CA THR A 633 -0.46 0.75 5.06
C THR A 633 0.54 1.05 6.18
N THR A 634 1.82 0.70 5.99
CA THR A 634 2.90 1.02 6.95
C THR A 634 3.13 2.52 7.06
N ALA A 635 3.15 3.24 5.93
CA ALA A 635 3.32 4.69 5.95
C ALA A 635 2.12 5.38 6.62
N TYR A 636 0.90 4.91 6.36
CA TYR A 636 -0.31 5.37 7.04
C TYR A 636 -0.23 5.12 8.53
N GLU A 637 0.19 3.92 8.94
CA GLU A 637 0.38 3.58 10.34
C GLU A 637 1.39 4.55 10.99
N GLN A 638 2.50 4.84 10.33
CA GLN A 638 3.45 5.82 10.82
C GLN A 638 2.84 7.23 10.92
N ALA A 639 2.16 7.71 9.87
CA ALA A 639 1.52 9.02 9.84
C ALA A 639 0.43 9.19 10.92
N MET A 640 -0.16 8.09 11.37
CA MET A 640 -1.27 8.07 12.31
C MET A 640 -0.86 7.77 13.74
N PHE A 641 0.03 6.81 13.95
CA PHE A 641 0.32 6.18 15.24
C PHE A 641 1.79 6.25 15.66
N ALA A 642 2.71 6.78 14.84
CA ALA A 642 4.10 6.99 15.26
C ALA A 642 4.37 8.41 15.78
N PRO A 643 5.17 8.59 16.83
CA PRO A 643 5.54 9.92 17.34
C PRO A 643 6.45 10.70 16.38
N GLU A 644 7.06 10.02 15.42
CA GLU A 644 7.87 10.62 14.36
C GLU A 644 7.05 10.72 13.07
N SER A 645 6.97 11.94 12.50
CA SER A 645 6.34 12.16 11.19
C SER A 645 6.98 11.30 10.10
N VAL A 646 6.18 10.96 9.10
CA VAL A 646 6.65 10.29 7.89
C VAL A 646 7.64 11.19 7.17
N SER A 647 8.72 10.60 6.65
CA SER A 647 9.68 11.35 5.86
C SER A 647 9.03 11.84 4.57
N THR A 648 9.42 13.03 4.09
CA THR A 648 8.92 13.55 2.80
C THR A 648 9.20 12.60 1.64
N GLU A 649 10.28 11.83 1.71
CA GLU A 649 10.62 10.82 0.69
C GLU A 649 9.64 9.66 0.72
N THR A 650 9.37 9.10 1.91
CA THR A 650 8.37 8.03 2.08
C THR A 650 6.98 8.47 1.64
N ALA A 651 6.57 9.69 2.04
CA ALA A 651 5.29 10.26 1.63
C ALA A 651 5.21 10.43 0.10
N ARG A 652 6.29 10.89 -0.54
CA ARG A 652 6.38 10.98 -2.00
C ARG A 652 6.24 9.63 -2.68
N THR A 653 6.99 8.63 -2.24
CA THR A 653 6.91 7.27 -2.79
C THR A 653 5.49 6.73 -2.74
N VAL A 654 4.81 6.87 -1.61
CA VAL A 654 3.44 6.36 -1.42
C VAL A 654 2.43 7.13 -2.29
N VAL A 655 2.52 8.45 -2.37
CA VAL A 655 1.64 9.28 -3.22
C VAL A 655 1.86 9.00 -4.71
N GLU A 656 3.10 8.73 -5.13
CA GLU A 656 3.44 8.39 -6.52
C GLU A 656 2.94 7.00 -6.94
N MET A 657 2.79 6.06 -6.00
CA MET A 657 2.24 4.72 -6.26
C MET A 657 0.71 4.67 -6.31
N LEU A 658 -0.01 5.71 -5.84
CA LEU A 658 -1.48 5.73 -5.83
C LEU A 658 -2.12 5.52 -7.19
N PRO A 659 -1.67 6.12 -8.31
CA PRO A 659 -2.30 5.91 -9.60
C PRO A 659 -2.21 4.45 -10.08
N SER A 660 -1.16 3.72 -9.70
CA SER A 660 -1.06 2.28 -9.99
C SER A 660 -1.92 1.40 -9.07
N LEU A 661 -2.27 1.90 -7.88
CA LEU A 661 -3.18 1.24 -6.94
C LEU A 661 -4.66 1.60 -7.21
N ALA A 662 -4.89 2.76 -7.83
CA ALA A 662 -6.21 3.32 -8.13
C ALA A 662 -6.65 3.12 -9.60
N GLY A 663 -5.72 2.85 -10.51
CA GLY A 663 -6.04 2.51 -11.89
C GLY A 663 -6.72 1.15 -11.97
N ASP A 664 -7.80 1.06 -12.74
CA ASP A 664 -8.25 -0.23 -13.23
C ASP A 664 -7.06 -0.90 -13.92
N SER A 665 -6.82 -2.15 -13.50
CA SER A 665 -6.30 -3.16 -14.41
C SER A 665 -7.36 -3.30 -15.50
N ASP A 666 -7.41 -2.33 -16.41
CA ASP A 666 -8.12 -2.51 -17.67
C ASP A 666 -7.28 -3.53 -18.41
N THR A 667 -7.83 -4.75 -18.48
CA THR A 667 -7.32 -6.01 -19.06
C THR A 667 -6.63 -7.01 -18.13
#